data_AF-A0A1M7JJR1-F1
#
_entry.id   AF-A0A1M7JJR1-F1
#
_cell.length_a   1.000
_cell.length_b   1.000
_cell.length_c   1.000
_cell.angle_alpha   90.00
_cell.angle_beta   90.00
_cell.angle_gamma   90.00
#
_symmetry.space_group_name_H-M   'P 1'
#
loop_
_entity.id
_entity.type
_entity.pdbx_description
1 polymer ?
#
loop_
_entity_poly.entity_id
_entity_poly.type
_entity_poly.pdbx_seq_one_letter_code
_entity_poly.pdbx_strand_id
1 'polypeptide(L)'
;MAVATSAFAANFYYNQVGYDAGMPISIIVKSDAQLDGAEFKLMSGGNAVQTGTLSKGSNPDNWTNNGKFYVANLDKGVAAGTYTLQITENGQPATSGEFKVEDNALAKLTLGAVLDYFYNDRADKAPVVDWDKSMPVYKSDKKLDVHGGWYDASGDVSKYLSHLSYANYLNPQQIPLTVWSLAFAAERIPQLLGQTSTKAKTEDEAAFGADFLVRMLDDQGFFYMTVFDNWGSPTGKRELCAFSGSDGIKSTDYQTAFREGGGMAIAGLARVSKLGVKGDFTSEQYLAAAEKAYAHLSEKQGIGKSCEYCDDHKENIIDDYTALLAATELYVATEKVDYLKDARARATNLIGRLSDDGYFWSDDAKTRPFWHASDAGLPLVALVRYAEIESKITVTMQGGLIDWYCVDMIGVSCDNPHAVAALDAIKTHLNWLVGITNKVENPFGYARQTYKTQGSIKDGFFIPHDNESNYWWQGEDARLASLATAAMYAAHALDGDVADSVQKYATDQLDWILGKNPYATCMMYGFGKKVPQKYDGQSEYDATLKGGIANGITGKNKDGSGIAWTDDGVAAVGFDSMKESWQVWRWDEQWIPHTTWFLMALATRYDEKPESIEPPVSIPGKATVATRAMVVNLQGRVLAVSAAGAKDGVTVTVLGLDGAKVASGTLNAGRATLGLESVKSGAYLVKVDGFGARKVLVR
;
A
#
# COMPACT_ATOMS: atom_id res chain seq x y z
N MET A 1 1.57 14.55 58.05
CA MET A 1 2.41 14.35 56.85
C MET A 1 1.58 14.75 55.65
N ALA A 2 2.04 15.75 54.90
CA ALA A 2 1.33 16.27 53.74
C ALA A 2 1.30 15.22 52.62
N VAL A 3 0.10 14.82 52.22
CA VAL A 3 -0.14 14.18 50.92
C VAL A 3 -0.13 15.32 49.91
N ALA A 4 1.04 15.65 49.37
CA ALA A 4 1.15 16.58 48.25
C ALA A 4 0.73 15.82 46.98
N THR A 5 -0.46 16.17 46.51
CA THR A 5 -1.07 15.77 45.24
C THR A 5 -0.14 16.06 44.06
N SER A 6 0.36 15.02 43.39
CA SER A 6 1.06 15.13 42.09
C SER A 6 0.08 15.21 40.91
N ALA A 7 -1.00 15.98 41.06
CA ALA A 7 -2.13 16.02 40.11
C ALA A 7 -1.94 17.02 38.95
N PHE A 8 -0.74 17.57 38.75
CA PHE A 8 -0.48 18.67 37.80
C PHE A 8 0.81 18.49 36.97
N ALA A 9 1.28 17.27 36.77
CA ALA A 9 2.49 17.03 35.98
C ALA A 9 2.13 16.76 34.51
N ALA A 10 2.75 17.49 33.60
CA ALA A 10 2.67 17.26 32.18
C ALA A 10 3.14 15.84 31.82
N ASN A 11 2.36 15.16 30.97
CA ASN A 11 2.72 13.87 30.41
C ASN A 11 3.24 14.05 28.98
N PHE A 12 4.31 13.32 28.64
CA PHE A 12 4.96 13.41 27.33
C PHE A 12 4.79 12.09 26.58
N TYR A 13 4.36 12.16 25.32
CA TYR A 13 4.18 11.03 24.43
C TYR A 13 5.06 11.20 23.20
N TYR A 14 5.84 10.18 22.91
CA TYR A 14 6.87 10.17 21.87
C TYR A 14 7.11 8.74 21.43
N ASN A 15 7.73 8.57 20.26
CA ASN A 15 8.20 7.29 19.78
C ASN A 15 9.26 6.75 20.75
N GLN A 16 8.96 5.62 21.37
CA GLN A 16 9.78 5.03 22.45
C GLN A 16 10.92 4.16 21.93
N VAL A 17 11.03 3.99 20.61
CA VAL A 17 12.09 3.24 19.95
C VAL A 17 13.14 4.21 19.39
N GLY A 18 12.72 5.11 18.50
CA GLY A 18 13.59 6.12 17.93
C GLY A 18 12.96 6.84 16.74
N TYR A 19 13.55 7.97 16.37
CA TYR A 19 13.15 8.79 15.23
C TYR A 19 14.23 8.79 14.15
N ASP A 20 13.84 8.82 12.89
CA ASP A 20 14.75 9.01 11.76
C ASP A 20 15.17 10.49 11.68
N ALA A 21 16.46 10.79 11.66
CA ALA A 21 17.01 12.17 11.65
C ALA A 21 16.47 13.06 10.52
N GLY A 22 16.12 12.48 9.37
CA GLY A 22 15.61 13.18 8.19
C GLY A 22 14.09 13.35 8.14
N MET A 23 13.34 12.74 9.07
CA MET A 23 11.87 12.73 9.05
C MET A 23 11.28 13.78 10.01
N PRO A 24 10.02 14.21 9.80
CA PRO A 24 9.34 15.06 10.75
C PRO A 24 9.24 14.42 12.13
N ILE A 25 9.65 15.14 13.18
CA ILE A 25 9.59 14.66 14.58
C ILE A 25 8.61 15.52 15.36
N SER A 26 7.67 14.87 16.03
CA SER A 26 6.75 15.52 16.97
C SER A 26 6.70 14.80 18.31
N ILE A 27 6.59 15.61 19.37
CA ILE A 27 6.40 15.16 20.75
C ILE A 27 5.09 15.76 21.25
N ILE A 28 4.24 14.93 21.87
CA ILE A 28 2.95 15.37 22.38
C ILE A 28 3.05 15.60 23.88
N VAL A 29 2.52 16.73 24.35
CA VAL A 29 2.43 17.06 25.77
C VAL A 29 0.95 17.08 26.16
N LYS A 30 0.55 16.32 27.19
CA LYS A 30 -0.76 16.46 27.83
C LYS A 30 -0.62 17.20 29.15
N SER A 31 -1.39 18.26 29.33
CA SER A 31 -1.39 19.07 30.55
C SER A 31 -2.79 19.62 30.86
N ASP A 32 -3.07 19.80 32.14
CA ASP A 32 -4.25 20.51 32.65
C ASP A 32 -4.03 22.04 32.70
N ALA A 33 -2.77 22.48 32.60
CA ALA A 33 -2.41 23.90 32.50
C ALA A 33 -2.64 24.44 31.07
N GLN A 34 -2.83 25.75 30.96
CA GLN A 34 -2.92 26.39 29.65
C GLN A 34 -1.52 26.65 29.10
N LEU A 35 -1.12 25.86 28.09
CA LEU A 35 0.19 25.90 27.45
C LEU A 35 0.16 26.39 25.99
N ASP A 36 -0.92 27.02 25.53
CA ASP A 36 -1.03 27.57 24.18
C ASP A 36 0.16 28.52 23.90
N GLY A 37 1.01 28.16 22.93
CA GLY A 37 2.18 28.95 22.56
C GLY A 37 3.32 28.96 23.59
N ALA A 38 3.26 28.12 24.64
CA ALA A 38 4.32 28.02 25.62
C ALA A 38 5.62 27.50 24.99
N GLU A 39 6.77 27.99 25.46
CA GLU A 39 8.07 27.57 24.95
C GLU A 39 8.38 26.12 25.35
N PHE A 40 8.88 25.34 24.40
CA PHE A 40 9.58 24.09 24.65
C PHE A 40 11.05 24.22 24.29
N LYS A 41 11.87 23.39 24.93
CA LYS A 41 13.30 23.23 24.65
C LYS A 41 13.60 21.78 24.35
N LEU A 42 14.23 21.51 23.21
CA LEU A 42 14.88 20.24 22.96
C LEU A 42 16.24 20.26 23.65
N MET A 43 16.46 19.31 24.56
CA MET A 43 17.66 19.24 25.38
C MET A 43 18.54 18.08 24.94
N SER A 44 19.86 18.29 24.89
CA SER A 44 20.87 17.23 24.73
C SER A 44 22.06 17.52 25.63
N GLY A 45 22.51 16.52 26.39
CA GLY A 45 23.62 16.68 27.34
C GLY A 45 23.42 17.81 28.37
N GLY A 46 22.16 18.10 28.74
CA GLY A 46 21.81 19.18 29.67
C GLY A 46 21.71 20.58 29.05
N ASN A 47 22.03 20.74 27.75
CA ASN A 47 21.95 22.01 27.04
C ASN A 47 20.73 22.05 26.12
N ALA A 48 20.08 23.22 26.03
CA ALA A 48 19.05 23.46 25.02
C ALA A 48 19.72 23.57 23.65
N VAL A 49 19.39 22.65 22.74
CA VAL A 49 19.92 22.61 21.37
C VAL A 49 18.93 23.16 20.34
N GLN A 50 17.64 23.18 20.68
CA GLN A 50 16.57 23.78 19.90
C GLN A 50 15.51 24.34 20.85
N THR A 51 14.80 25.37 20.44
CA THR A 51 13.62 25.91 21.12
C THR A 51 12.49 26.12 20.14
N GLY A 52 11.25 25.98 20.59
CA GLY A 52 10.07 26.29 19.79
C GLY A 52 8.86 26.57 20.68
N THR A 53 7.69 26.66 20.08
CA THR A 53 6.43 26.90 20.80
C THR A 53 5.48 25.73 20.63
N LEU A 54 4.81 25.35 21.70
CA LEU A 54 3.73 24.38 21.67
C LEU A 54 2.55 24.90 20.82
N SER A 55 1.90 23.97 20.12
CA SER A 55 0.66 24.27 19.39
C SER A 55 -0.44 24.78 20.32
N LYS A 56 -1.57 25.18 19.75
CA LYS A 56 -2.82 25.29 20.52
C LYS A 56 -3.19 23.91 21.08
N GLY A 57 -3.65 23.88 22.32
CA GLY A 57 -4.11 22.69 23.01
C GLY A 57 -5.43 22.18 22.43
N SER A 58 -5.53 20.87 22.24
CA SER A 58 -6.67 20.16 21.66
C SER A 58 -7.11 18.98 22.50
N ASN A 59 -8.37 18.56 22.36
CA ASN A 59 -8.89 17.32 22.92
C ASN A 59 -9.66 16.59 21.83
N PRO A 60 -8.94 15.89 20.92
CA PRO A 60 -9.56 15.23 19.77
C PRO A 60 -10.62 14.25 20.27
N ASP A 61 -11.84 14.37 19.72
CA ASP A 61 -12.97 13.46 20.00
C ASP A 61 -13.20 13.14 21.49
N ASN A 62 -12.94 14.13 22.36
CA ASN A 62 -13.05 14.02 23.81
C ASN A 62 -12.26 12.85 24.43
N TRP A 63 -11.06 12.56 23.89
CA TRP A 63 -10.19 11.48 24.37
C TRP A 63 -9.73 11.62 25.83
N THR A 64 -9.73 12.83 26.39
CA THR A 64 -9.42 13.04 27.79
C THR A 64 -10.54 13.75 28.55
N ASN A 65 -10.72 13.36 29.81
CA ASN A 65 -11.65 14.01 30.75
C ASN A 65 -11.08 15.30 31.35
N ASN A 66 -9.75 15.46 31.33
CA ASN A 66 -9.04 16.62 31.84
C ASN A 66 -7.84 16.98 30.96
N GLY A 67 -7.55 18.28 30.91
CA GLY A 67 -6.41 18.80 30.17
C GLY A 67 -6.57 18.73 28.65
N LYS A 68 -5.47 19.07 27.98
CA LYS A 68 -5.37 19.16 26.53
C LYS A 68 -4.04 18.59 26.05
N PHE A 69 -4.01 18.17 24.80
CA PHE A 69 -2.82 17.76 24.08
C PHE A 69 -2.25 18.93 23.27
N TYR A 70 -0.95 19.12 23.39
CA TYR A 70 -0.14 20.13 22.75
C TYR A 70 0.94 19.44 21.90
N VAL A 71 1.26 19.99 20.74
CA VAL A 71 2.27 19.44 19.83
C VAL A 71 3.53 20.29 19.89
N ALA A 72 4.68 19.67 20.17
CA ALA A 72 6.00 20.22 19.93
C ALA A 72 6.55 19.60 18.64
N ASN A 73 6.54 20.36 17.55
CA ASN A 73 7.21 19.96 16.30
C ASN A 73 8.67 20.37 16.37
N LEU A 74 9.59 19.43 16.17
CA LEU A 74 11.01 19.73 16.11
C LEU A 74 11.38 20.20 14.69
N ASP A 75 12.54 20.84 14.58
CA ASP A 75 13.03 21.30 13.28
C ASP A 75 13.46 20.07 12.47
N LYS A 76 13.30 20.12 11.14
CA LYS A 76 13.78 19.04 10.27
C LYS A 76 15.31 18.95 10.37
N GLY A 77 15.86 17.74 10.37
CA GLY A 77 17.31 17.52 10.43
C GLY A 77 17.89 17.58 11.84
N VAL A 78 17.11 17.19 12.86
CA VAL A 78 17.66 16.94 14.20
C VAL A 78 18.78 15.91 14.06
N ALA A 79 19.98 16.27 14.54
CA ALA A 79 21.14 15.39 14.44
C ALA A 79 20.94 14.08 15.21
N ALA A 80 21.71 13.05 14.86
CA ALA A 80 21.71 11.81 15.61
C ALA A 80 22.17 12.05 17.06
N GLY A 81 21.43 11.50 18.03
CA GLY A 81 21.70 11.70 19.44
C GLY A 81 20.55 11.28 20.36
N THR A 82 20.76 11.49 21.66
CA THR A 82 19.73 11.29 22.69
C THR A 82 19.23 12.65 23.16
N TYR A 83 17.91 12.76 23.27
CA TYR A 83 17.23 14.01 23.56
C TYR A 83 16.13 13.86 24.60
N THR A 84 15.80 14.96 25.27
CA THR A 84 14.57 15.11 26.06
C THR A 84 13.88 16.42 25.66
N LEU A 85 12.55 16.46 25.71
CA LEU A 85 11.78 17.69 25.57
C LEU A 85 11.52 18.29 26.95
N GLN A 86 11.80 19.57 27.14
CA GLN A 86 11.50 20.30 28.36
C GLN A 86 10.53 21.44 28.10
N ILE A 87 9.55 21.63 29.00
CA ILE A 87 8.65 22.78 29.03
C ILE A 87 8.66 23.38 30.45
N THR A 88 8.09 24.58 30.60
CA THR A 88 7.80 25.16 31.92
C THR A 88 6.31 25.04 32.21
N GLU A 89 5.96 24.35 33.28
CA GLU A 89 4.58 24.19 33.75
C GLU A 89 4.50 24.67 35.20
N ASN A 90 3.58 25.60 35.48
CA ASN A 90 3.41 26.20 36.81
C ASN A 90 4.72 26.75 37.42
N GLY A 91 5.60 27.29 36.58
CA GLY A 91 6.90 27.83 36.97
C GLY A 91 7.98 26.80 37.31
N GLN A 92 7.74 25.51 37.05
CA GLN A 92 8.70 24.43 37.22
C GLN A 92 9.01 23.75 35.88
N PRO A 93 10.26 23.28 35.66
CA PRO A 93 10.58 22.51 34.46
C PRO A 93 9.92 21.13 34.52
N ALA A 94 9.15 20.78 33.49
CA ALA A 94 8.68 19.42 33.22
C ALA A 94 9.45 18.87 32.03
N THR A 95 10.01 17.66 32.14
CA THR A 95 10.90 17.08 31.13
C THR A 95 10.42 15.69 30.74
N SER A 96 10.42 15.37 29.44
CA SER A 96 10.11 14.05 28.92
C SER A 96 11.15 13.01 29.36
N GLY A 97 10.84 11.73 29.18
CA GLY A 97 11.89 10.72 29.14
C GLY A 97 12.78 10.88 27.90
N GLU A 98 13.93 10.23 27.91
CA GLU A 98 14.85 10.21 26.78
C GLU A 98 14.23 9.53 25.55
N PHE A 99 14.48 10.10 24.38
CA PHE A 99 14.22 9.51 23.07
C PHE A 99 15.45 9.67 22.18
N LYS A 100 15.55 8.81 21.16
CA LYS A 100 16.69 8.75 20.25
C LYS A 100 16.33 9.29 18.89
N VAL A 101 17.28 9.96 18.26
CA VAL A 101 17.28 10.27 16.84
C VAL A 101 18.50 9.60 16.24
N GLU A 102 18.33 8.82 15.17
CA GLU A 102 19.42 8.15 14.47
C GLU A 102 19.14 8.13 12.95
N ASP A 103 20.17 7.87 12.15
CA ASP A 103 19.98 7.57 10.74
C ASP A 103 19.30 6.20 10.60
N ASN A 104 18.19 6.14 9.87
CA ASN A 104 17.38 4.94 9.66
C ASN A 104 17.05 4.19 10.97
N ALA A 105 16.71 4.95 12.02
CA ALA A 105 16.48 4.46 13.37
C ALA A 105 15.46 3.32 13.41
N LEU A 106 14.34 3.43 12.71
CA LEU A 106 13.29 2.39 12.78
C LEU A 106 13.81 1.07 12.22
N ALA A 107 14.38 1.06 11.02
CA ALA A 107 14.95 -0.16 10.44
C ALA A 107 16.06 -0.74 11.32
N LYS A 108 17.03 0.09 11.72
CA LYS A 108 18.18 -0.34 12.53
C LYS A 108 17.78 -0.97 13.86
N LEU A 109 16.72 -0.47 14.48
CA LEU A 109 16.29 -0.91 15.81
C LEU A 109 15.25 -2.03 15.76
N THR A 110 14.44 -2.13 14.71
CA THR A 110 13.27 -3.03 14.70
C THR A 110 13.32 -4.14 13.64
N LEU A 111 13.96 -3.93 12.48
CA LEU A 111 13.85 -4.85 11.34
C LEU A 111 14.28 -6.27 11.67
N GLY A 112 15.37 -6.44 12.42
CA GLY A 112 15.84 -7.76 12.83
C GLY A 112 14.86 -8.50 13.75
N ALA A 113 14.16 -7.78 14.64
CA ALA A 113 13.15 -8.38 15.51
C ALA A 113 11.86 -8.72 14.75
N VAL A 114 11.48 -7.90 13.76
CA VAL A 114 10.34 -8.16 12.87
C VAL A 114 10.59 -9.42 12.02
N LEU A 115 11.79 -9.59 11.48
CA LEU A 115 12.16 -10.81 10.74
C LEU A 115 12.23 -12.03 11.66
N ASP A 116 12.83 -11.88 12.84
CA ASP A 116 12.86 -12.94 13.85
C ASP A 116 11.46 -13.34 14.32
N TYR A 117 10.50 -12.42 14.38
CA TYR A 117 9.10 -12.73 14.68
C TYR A 117 8.57 -13.78 13.71
N PHE A 118 8.64 -13.55 12.39
CA PHE A 118 8.18 -14.52 11.40
C PHE A 118 8.91 -15.86 11.52
N TYR A 119 10.23 -15.85 11.72
CA TYR A 119 10.99 -17.09 11.91
C TYR A 119 10.53 -17.88 13.15
N ASN A 120 10.26 -17.18 14.26
CA ASN A 120 9.89 -17.82 15.52
C ASN A 120 8.42 -18.27 15.54
N ASP A 121 7.55 -17.61 14.77
CA ASP A 121 6.09 -17.83 14.70
C ASP A 121 5.66 -18.92 13.72
N ARG A 122 6.63 -19.58 13.08
CA ARG A 122 6.37 -20.68 12.13
C ARG A 122 5.57 -21.81 12.79
N ALA A 123 4.55 -22.29 12.09
CA ALA A 123 3.80 -23.49 12.42
C ALA A 123 4.54 -24.77 11.98
N ASP A 124 5.77 -24.93 12.45
CA ASP A 124 6.71 -26.01 12.06
C ASP A 124 7.09 -26.95 13.21
N LYS A 125 6.47 -26.78 14.39
CA LYS A 125 6.72 -27.59 15.58
C LYS A 125 5.56 -28.50 15.93
N ALA A 126 5.89 -29.63 16.55
CA ALA A 126 4.90 -30.53 17.11
C ALA A 126 4.20 -29.88 18.33
N PRO A 127 2.92 -30.22 18.59
CA PRO A 127 2.10 -31.14 17.78
C PRO A 127 1.42 -30.51 16.54
N VAL A 128 1.41 -29.18 16.34
CA VAL A 128 0.68 -28.55 15.21
C VAL A 128 1.12 -29.08 13.84
N VAL A 129 2.42 -29.13 13.58
CA VAL A 129 2.93 -29.60 12.27
C VAL A 129 2.51 -31.04 11.97
N ASP A 130 2.34 -31.89 12.99
CA ASP A 130 1.94 -33.28 12.82
C ASP A 130 0.43 -33.42 12.59
N TRP A 131 -0.37 -32.53 13.18
CA TRP A 131 -1.81 -32.42 12.87
C TRP A 131 -2.03 -31.93 11.44
N ASP A 132 -1.27 -30.92 11.02
CA ASP A 132 -1.44 -30.24 9.73
C ASP A 132 -1.00 -31.11 8.54
N LYS A 133 -0.19 -32.14 8.75
CA LYS A 133 0.18 -33.13 7.71
C LYS A 133 -0.98 -34.03 7.25
N SER A 134 -2.08 -34.07 7.99
CA SER A 134 -3.26 -34.90 7.67
C SER A 134 -4.54 -34.20 8.10
N MET A 135 -4.72 -32.97 7.62
CA MET A 135 -5.81 -32.08 7.99
C MET A 135 -7.14 -32.50 7.35
N PRO A 136 -8.19 -32.81 8.13
CA PRO A 136 -9.53 -33.06 7.61
C PRO A 136 -10.18 -31.82 6.99
N VAL A 137 -10.89 -32.02 5.89
CA VAL A 137 -11.79 -31.01 5.32
C VAL A 137 -13.16 -31.12 5.98
N TYR A 138 -13.70 -30.00 6.45
CA TYR A 138 -14.94 -29.99 7.21
C TYR A 138 -16.11 -30.59 6.41
N LYS A 139 -16.84 -31.52 7.07
CA LYS A 139 -17.94 -32.30 6.47
C LYS A 139 -17.56 -33.06 5.18
N SER A 140 -16.31 -33.48 5.08
CA SER A 140 -15.79 -34.29 3.97
C SER A 140 -14.91 -35.42 4.50
N ASP A 141 -14.79 -36.50 3.73
CA ASP A 141 -13.85 -37.59 4.02
C ASP A 141 -12.43 -37.26 3.55
N LYS A 142 -12.24 -36.11 2.86
CA LYS A 142 -10.95 -35.66 2.34
C LYS A 142 -10.02 -35.22 3.47
N LYS A 143 -8.74 -35.58 3.35
CA LYS A 143 -7.63 -35.09 4.19
C LYS A 143 -6.50 -34.60 3.31
N LEU A 144 -5.81 -33.56 3.76
CA LEU A 144 -4.73 -32.91 3.03
C LEU A 144 -3.52 -32.67 3.93
N ASP A 145 -2.34 -32.67 3.32
CA ASP A 145 -1.15 -32.13 3.96
C ASP A 145 -1.10 -30.61 3.72
N VAL A 146 -1.27 -29.84 4.80
CA VAL A 146 -1.26 -28.37 4.80
C VAL A 146 -0.28 -27.82 5.84
N HIS A 147 0.79 -28.54 6.16
CA HIS A 147 1.80 -28.08 7.12
C HIS A 147 2.60 -26.86 6.64
N GLY A 148 3.23 -26.15 7.58
CA GLY A 148 3.92 -24.89 7.34
C GLY A 148 3.01 -23.67 7.52
N GLY A 149 3.48 -22.51 7.08
CA GLY A 149 2.83 -21.22 7.37
C GLY A 149 3.10 -20.77 8.80
N TRP A 150 2.41 -19.72 9.24
CA TRP A 150 2.57 -19.13 10.57
C TRP A 150 1.28 -19.26 11.37
N TYR A 151 1.40 -19.22 12.69
CA TYR A 151 0.23 -19.00 13.55
C TYR A 151 -0.37 -17.63 13.25
N ASP A 152 -1.68 -17.51 13.37
CA ASP A 152 -2.34 -16.26 12.98
C ASP A 152 -2.16 -15.17 14.03
N ALA A 153 -2.29 -15.56 15.28
CA ALA A 153 -2.27 -14.65 16.41
C ALA A 153 -1.59 -15.28 17.62
N SER A 154 -1.17 -14.44 18.57
CA SER A 154 -0.60 -14.94 19.82
C SER A 154 -1.58 -15.81 20.62
N GLY A 155 -2.89 -15.58 20.48
CA GLY A 155 -3.95 -16.40 21.05
C GLY A 155 -4.54 -17.47 20.14
N ASP A 156 -4.09 -17.58 18.88
CA ASP A 156 -4.68 -18.48 17.89
C ASP A 156 -3.63 -19.16 16.99
N VAL A 157 -3.46 -20.48 17.19
CA VAL A 157 -2.55 -21.30 16.38
C VAL A 157 -3.19 -21.76 15.06
N SER A 158 -4.43 -21.37 14.77
CA SER A 158 -5.05 -21.49 13.44
C SER A 158 -4.26 -20.73 12.38
N LYS A 159 -4.53 -21.01 11.11
CA LYS A 159 -3.80 -20.45 9.95
C LYS A 159 -4.79 -20.00 8.89
N TYR A 160 -4.58 -18.82 8.32
CA TYR A 160 -5.60 -18.17 7.50
C TYR A 160 -5.02 -17.58 6.23
N LEU A 161 -5.77 -17.75 5.14
CA LEU A 161 -5.69 -16.86 3.99
C LEU A 161 -6.50 -15.58 4.24
N SER A 162 -7.69 -15.73 4.83
CA SER A 162 -8.61 -14.68 5.29
C SER A 162 -9.60 -15.27 6.31
N HIS A 163 -10.38 -14.42 6.98
CA HIS A 163 -11.65 -14.77 7.64
C HIS A 163 -12.67 -13.62 7.50
N LEU A 164 -13.81 -13.69 8.22
CA LEU A 164 -14.92 -12.72 8.17
C LEU A 164 -15.65 -12.61 6.82
N SER A 165 -15.53 -13.63 5.96
CA SER A 165 -16.15 -13.63 4.63
C SER A 165 -17.66 -13.37 4.65
N TYR A 166 -18.35 -13.90 5.66
CA TYR A 166 -19.80 -13.71 5.82
C TYR A 166 -20.19 -12.23 6.00
N ALA A 167 -19.25 -11.38 6.42
CA ALA A 167 -19.43 -9.92 6.54
C ALA A 167 -19.09 -9.17 5.24
N ASN A 168 -18.58 -9.87 4.21
CA ASN A 168 -18.26 -9.48 2.84
C ASN A 168 -17.20 -8.39 2.67
N TYR A 169 -17.24 -7.33 3.46
CA TYR A 169 -16.42 -6.13 3.31
C TYR A 169 -15.32 -6.01 4.38
N LEU A 170 -15.06 -7.09 5.12
CA LEU A 170 -14.16 -7.12 6.27
C LEU A 170 -13.02 -8.14 6.11
N ASN A 171 -12.91 -8.80 4.97
CA ASN A 171 -11.90 -9.83 4.71
C ASN A 171 -10.47 -9.29 4.80
N PRO A 172 -9.70 -9.64 5.84
CA PRO A 172 -8.30 -9.26 5.92
C PRO A 172 -7.43 -10.22 5.13
N GLN A 173 -6.38 -9.69 4.51
CA GLN A 173 -5.37 -10.50 3.83
C GLN A 173 -4.31 -10.94 4.85
N GLN A 174 -4.22 -12.25 5.11
CA GLN A 174 -3.41 -12.81 6.22
C GLN A 174 -2.10 -13.42 5.72
N ILE A 175 -1.87 -14.73 5.83
CA ILE A 175 -0.61 -15.37 5.40
C ILE A 175 -0.20 -15.00 3.96
N PRO A 176 -1.12 -14.93 2.96
CA PRO A 176 -0.80 -14.46 1.62
C PRO A 176 -0.15 -13.08 1.56
N LEU A 177 -0.60 -12.15 2.40
CA LEU A 177 -0.01 -10.82 2.51
C LEU A 177 1.43 -10.93 2.99
N THR A 178 1.69 -11.72 4.03
CA THR A 178 3.03 -11.97 4.55
C THR A 178 3.98 -12.50 3.48
N VAL A 179 3.53 -13.46 2.66
CA VAL A 179 4.32 -14.01 1.55
C VAL A 179 4.71 -12.92 0.55
N TRP A 180 3.74 -12.13 0.08
CA TRP A 180 4.00 -11.06 -0.87
C TRP A 180 4.90 -9.98 -0.27
N SER A 181 4.69 -9.61 0.99
CA SER A 181 5.45 -8.58 1.69
C SER A 181 6.91 -8.95 1.93
N LEU A 182 7.18 -10.21 2.30
CA LEU A 182 8.56 -10.71 2.43
C LEU A 182 9.27 -10.70 1.07
N ALA A 183 8.59 -11.15 0.01
CA ALA A 183 9.15 -11.09 -1.34
C ALA A 183 9.38 -9.65 -1.83
N PHE A 184 8.48 -8.73 -1.48
CA PHE A 184 8.65 -7.29 -1.73
C PHE A 184 9.88 -6.74 -1.00
N ALA A 185 10.01 -6.99 0.31
CA ALA A 185 11.14 -6.53 1.09
C ALA A 185 12.49 -7.08 0.55
N ALA A 186 12.56 -8.37 0.22
CA ALA A 186 13.75 -8.98 -0.37
C ALA A 186 14.20 -8.27 -1.67
N GLU A 187 13.24 -7.86 -2.50
CA GLU A 187 13.55 -7.15 -3.74
C GLU A 187 13.96 -5.69 -3.49
N ARG A 188 13.26 -4.99 -2.59
CA ARG A 188 13.30 -3.53 -2.46
C ARG A 188 14.31 -2.99 -1.46
N ILE A 189 14.68 -3.78 -0.45
CA ILE A 189 15.66 -3.37 0.58
C ILE A 189 16.80 -4.39 0.82
N PRO A 190 17.43 -4.96 -0.23
CA PRO A 190 18.40 -6.04 -0.08
C PRO A 190 19.67 -5.66 0.71
N GLN A 191 20.17 -4.41 0.61
CA GLN A 191 21.37 -4.00 1.33
C GLN A 191 21.10 -3.87 2.83
N LEU A 192 19.95 -3.29 3.19
CA LEU A 192 19.48 -3.14 4.56
C LEU A 192 19.25 -4.50 5.21
N LEU A 193 18.59 -5.42 4.50
CA LEU A 193 18.44 -6.82 4.93
C LEU A 193 19.80 -7.49 5.15
N GLY A 194 20.75 -7.32 4.22
CA GLY A 194 22.10 -7.87 4.33
C GLY A 194 22.93 -7.30 5.50
N GLN A 195 22.56 -6.14 6.02
CA GLN A 195 23.21 -5.49 7.18
C GLN A 195 22.47 -5.75 8.49
N THR A 196 21.24 -6.26 8.43
CA THR A 196 20.42 -6.53 9.62
C THR A 196 20.82 -7.86 10.25
N SER A 197 21.12 -7.82 11.55
CA SER A 197 21.33 -9.04 12.34
C SER A 197 19.98 -9.68 12.65
N THR A 198 19.71 -10.86 12.08
CA THR A 198 18.49 -11.64 12.28
C THR A 198 18.79 -13.15 12.10
N LYS A 199 17.91 -14.00 12.62
CA LYS A 199 17.86 -15.44 12.37
C LYS A 199 17.21 -15.77 11.02
N ALA A 200 16.28 -14.93 10.58
CA ALA A 200 15.52 -15.14 9.34
C ALA A 200 16.33 -14.69 8.12
N LYS A 201 16.22 -15.44 7.03
CA LYS A 201 16.56 -14.92 5.70
C LYS A 201 15.25 -14.61 5.00
N THR A 202 15.06 -13.37 4.57
CA THR A 202 13.78 -12.88 4.07
C THR A 202 13.26 -13.70 2.89
N GLU A 203 14.15 -14.09 1.97
CA GLU A 203 13.82 -14.95 0.83
C GLU A 203 13.39 -16.37 1.26
N ASP A 204 14.04 -16.93 2.29
CA ASP A 204 13.70 -18.24 2.85
C ASP A 204 12.35 -18.19 3.60
N GLU A 205 12.05 -17.10 4.32
CA GLU A 205 10.73 -16.89 4.92
C GLU A 205 9.63 -16.75 3.85
N ALA A 206 9.91 -16.03 2.76
CA ALA A 206 8.96 -15.89 1.65
C ALA A 206 8.68 -17.25 1.00
N ALA A 207 9.72 -18.07 0.79
CA ALA A 207 9.57 -19.45 0.27
C ALA A 207 8.79 -20.35 1.25
N PHE A 208 9.05 -20.26 2.56
CA PHE A 208 8.36 -21.04 3.58
C PHE A 208 6.84 -20.78 3.58
N GLY A 209 6.42 -19.52 3.45
CA GLY A 209 5.01 -19.18 3.29
C GLY A 209 4.45 -19.59 1.92
N ALA A 210 5.23 -19.45 0.84
CA ALA A 210 4.81 -19.90 -0.50
C ALA A 210 4.57 -21.42 -0.55
N ASP A 211 5.39 -22.23 0.13
CA ASP A 211 5.18 -23.67 0.25
C ASP A 211 3.83 -23.99 0.92
N PHE A 212 3.47 -23.25 1.98
CA PHE A 212 2.16 -23.37 2.60
C PHE A 212 1.02 -23.02 1.62
N LEU A 213 1.14 -21.92 0.86
CA LEU A 213 0.12 -21.56 -0.13
C LEU A 213 -0.05 -22.63 -1.21
N VAL A 214 1.03 -23.27 -1.68
CA VAL A 214 0.94 -24.40 -2.63
C VAL A 214 0.20 -25.57 -2.00
N ARG A 215 0.42 -25.88 -0.72
CA ARG A 215 -0.32 -26.94 -0.02
C ARG A 215 -1.79 -26.61 0.19
N MET A 216 -2.12 -25.33 0.33
CA MET A 216 -3.49 -24.86 0.46
C MET A 216 -4.25 -24.81 -0.88
N LEU A 217 -3.58 -25.04 -2.02
CA LEU A 217 -4.19 -25.06 -3.34
C LEU A 217 -4.83 -26.42 -3.63
N ASP A 218 -6.14 -26.44 -3.86
CA ASP A 218 -6.86 -27.64 -4.26
C ASP A 218 -6.54 -28.07 -5.70
N ASP A 219 -6.76 -29.36 -5.99
CA ASP A 219 -6.63 -29.90 -7.35
C ASP A 219 -7.56 -29.21 -8.37
N GLN A 220 -8.70 -28.68 -7.95
CA GLN A 220 -9.58 -27.88 -8.79
C GLN A 220 -9.00 -26.50 -9.13
N GLY A 221 -8.26 -25.88 -8.20
CA GLY A 221 -7.61 -24.58 -8.41
C GLY A 221 -8.05 -23.47 -7.46
N PHE A 222 -8.99 -23.69 -6.54
CA PHE A 222 -9.22 -22.74 -5.43
C PHE A 222 -8.22 -23.00 -4.29
N PHE A 223 -8.01 -22.00 -3.43
CA PHE A 223 -7.33 -22.22 -2.14
C PHE A 223 -8.35 -22.50 -1.03
N TYR A 224 -7.95 -23.30 -0.04
CA TYR A 224 -8.69 -23.40 1.21
C TYR A 224 -8.52 -22.11 2.03
N MET A 225 -9.58 -21.63 2.68
CA MET A 225 -9.54 -20.35 3.39
C MET A 225 -8.82 -20.42 4.73
N THR A 226 -9.12 -21.43 5.56
CA THR A 226 -8.58 -21.52 6.92
C THR A 226 -8.23 -22.95 7.31
N VAL A 227 -7.22 -23.10 8.17
CA VAL A 227 -7.02 -24.25 9.05
C VAL A 227 -7.44 -23.78 10.44
N PHE A 228 -8.65 -24.11 10.87
CA PHE A 228 -9.28 -23.53 12.06
C PHE A 228 -9.60 -24.56 13.14
N ASP A 229 -9.26 -24.26 14.39
CA ASP A 229 -9.45 -25.13 15.55
C ASP A 229 -10.44 -24.62 16.62
N ASN A 230 -11.25 -23.60 16.30
CA ASN A 230 -12.14 -22.95 17.28
C ASN A 230 -11.36 -22.31 18.43
N TRP A 231 -10.27 -21.60 18.10
CA TRP A 231 -9.44 -20.84 19.03
C TRP A 231 -8.91 -21.70 20.19
N GLY A 232 -8.46 -22.91 19.89
CA GLY A 232 -7.94 -23.86 20.88
C GLY A 232 -8.97 -24.47 21.84
N SER A 233 -10.27 -24.35 21.54
CA SER A 233 -11.33 -24.95 22.37
C SER A 233 -11.07 -26.43 22.66
N PRO A 234 -11.24 -26.92 23.91
CA PRO A 234 -11.02 -28.33 24.26
C PRO A 234 -11.91 -29.32 23.49
N THR A 235 -13.03 -28.84 22.95
CA THR A 235 -13.95 -29.61 22.09
C THR A 235 -13.79 -29.29 20.60
N GLY A 236 -12.97 -28.29 20.29
CA GLY A 236 -12.63 -27.88 18.93
C GLY A 236 -11.86 -28.96 18.20
N LYS A 237 -12.03 -29.00 16.88
CA LYS A 237 -11.23 -29.85 15.99
C LYS A 237 -10.55 -28.94 15.00
N ARG A 238 -9.28 -29.17 14.72
CA ARG A 238 -8.58 -28.46 13.65
C ARG A 238 -9.01 -29.02 12.31
N GLU A 239 -9.57 -28.19 11.43
CA GLU A 239 -10.13 -28.60 10.14
C GLU A 239 -9.99 -27.50 9.08
N LEU A 240 -9.97 -27.88 7.80
CA LEU A 240 -10.12 -26.93 6.70
C LEU A 240 -11.60 -26.53 6.57
N CYS A 241 -11.89 -25.25 6.81
CA CYS A 241 -13.27 -24.72 6.76
C CYS A 241 -13.32 -23.21 6.46
N ALA A 242 -14.54 -22.69 6.33
CA ALA A 242 -14.87 -21.31 6.65
C ALA A 242 -15.55 -21.26 8.03
N PHE A 243 -15.73 -20.09 8.60
CA PHE A 243 -16.54 -19.92 9.80
C PHE A 243 -17.22 -18.54 9.87
N SER A 244 -18.21 -18.43 10.75
CA SER A 244 -18.95 -17.19 11.01
C SER A 244 -19.21 -17.00 12.51
N GLY A 245 -19.47 -15.74 12.88
CA GLY A 245 -19.80 -15.37 14.26
C GLY A 245 -18.62 -15.43 15.23
N SER A 246 -18.86 -14.94 16.45
CA SER A 246 -17.90 -15.01 17.56
C SER A 246 -17.82 -16.39 18.22
N ASP A 247 -18.75 -17.28 17.88
CA ASP A 247 -18.82 -18.67 18.32
C ASP A 247 -18.13 -19.64 17.33
N GLY A 248 -17.69 -19.15 16.18
CA GLY A 248 -16.84 -19.91 15.26
C GLY A 248 -17.58 -21.04 14.56
N ILE A 249 -18.82 -20.80 14.12
CA ILE A 249 -19.64 -21.80 13.44
C ILE A 249 -19.00 -22.12 12.09
N LYS A 250 -18.46 -23.34 11.98
CA LYS A 250 -17.82 -23.82 10.74
C LYS A 250 -18.81 -24.07 9.62
N SER A 251 -18.43 -23.72 8.39
CA SER A 251 -19.16 -24.03 7.17
C SER A 251 -18.28 -24.70 6.11
N THR A 252 -18.92 -25.18 5.05
CA THR A 252 -18.30 -25.83 3.90
C THR A 252 -17.83 -24.84 2.83
N ASP A 253 -17.98 -23.55 3.07
CA ASP A 253 -17.68 -22.47 2.11
C ASP A 253 -16.19 -22.10 2.17
N TYR A 254 -15.33 -23.13 2.19
CA TYR A 254 -13.90 -22.98 2.41
C TYR A 254 -13.10 -22.62 1.15
N GLN A 255 -13.76 -22.54 -0.02
CA GLN A 255 -13.13 -22.08 -1.25
C GLN A 255 -12.96 -20.56 -1.21
N THR A 256 -11.76 -20.06 -1.42
CA THR A 256 -11.50 -18.61 -1.37
C THR A 256 -11.91 -17.91 -2.66
N ALA A 257 -12.68 -16.83 -2.58
CA ALA A 257 -12.77 -15.79 -3.62
C ALA A 257 -11.48 -14.95 -3.68
N PHE A 258 -11.37 -14.02 -4.65
CA PHE A 258 -10.26 -13.07 -4.72
C PHE A 258 -10.09 -12.31 -3.40
N ARG A 259 -11.17 -11.78 -2.83
CA ARG A 259 -11.15 -11.06 -1.55
C ARG A 259 -10.79 -11.89 -0.32
N GLU A 260 -10.96 -13.21 -0.38
CA GLU A 260 -10.83 -14.10 0.78
C GLU A 260 -9.40 -14.66 0.91
N GLY A 261 -8.42 -13.85 0.50
CA GLY A 261 -7.00 -14.23 0.44
C GLY A 261 -6.59 -14.92 -0.86
N GLY A 262 -7.53 -15.29 -1.74
CA GLY A 262 -7.21 -15.96 -3.01
C GLY A 262 -6.40 -15.08 -3.97
N GLY A 263 -6.79 -13.81 -4.13
CA GLY A 263 -6.05 -12.86 -4.99
C GLY A 263 -4.67 -12.55 -4.43
N MET A 264 -4.59 -12.34 -3.11
CA MET A 264 -3.31 -12.11 -2.45
C MET A 264 -2.39 -13.34 -2.51
N ALA A 265 -2.93 -14.56 -2.46
CA ALA A 265 -2.14 -15.80 -2.57
C ALA A 265 -1.54 -15.95 -3.96
N ILE A 266 -2.32 -15.64 -5.01
CA ILE A 266 -1.83 -15.61 -6.40
C ILE A 266 -0.71 -14.57 -6.54
N ALA A 267 -0.92 -13.34 -6.02
CA ALA A 267 0.08 -12.28 -6.06
C ALA A 267 1.37 -12.69 -5.34
N GLY A 268 1.28 -13.27 -4.14
CA GLY A 268 2.41 -13.75 -3.36
C GLY A 268 3.20 -14.84 -4.09
N LEU A 269 2.52 -15.88 -4.59
CA LEU A 269 3.15 -16.97 -5.33
C LEU A 269 3.83 -16.50 -6.62
N ALA A 270 3.17 -15.64 -7.40
CA ALA A 270 3.73 -15.06 -8.61
C ALA A 270 4.98 -14.22 -8.30
N ARG A 271 4.95 -13.41 -7.25
CA ARG A 271 6.10 -12.59 -6.85
C ARG A 271 7.27 -13.43 -6.33
N VAL A 272 7.03 -14.40 -5.46
CA VAL A 272 8.08 -15.30 -4.92
C VAL A 272 8.76 -16.10 -6.04
N SER A 273 8.01 -16.49 -7.09
CA SER A 273 8.59 -17.21 -8.24
C SER A 273 9.74 -16.46 -8.94
N LYS A 274 9.84 -15.14 -8.75
CA LYS A 274 10.88 -14.30 -9.36
C LYS A 274 12.14 -14.18 -8.51
N LEU A 275 12.14 -14.67 -7.27
CA LEU A 275 13.31 -14.62 -6.38
C LEU A 275 14.34 -15.72 -6.69
N GLY A 276 13.98 -16.73 -7.49
CA GLY A 276 14.86 -17.88 -7.76
C GLY A 276 15.10 -18.76 -6.53
N VAL A 277 14.19 -18.69 -5.55
CA VAL A 277 14.24 -19.47 -4.31
C VAL A 277 13.68 -20.88 -4.50
N LYS A 278 13.99 -21.75 -3.54
CA LYS A 278 13.46 -23.11 -3.46
C LYS A 278 13.21 -23.46 -2.01
N GLY A 279 11.94 -23.69 -1.67
CA GLY A 279 11.53 -24.37 -0.44
C GLY A 279 11.29 -25.86 -0.71
N ASP A 280 10.17 -26.38 -0.22
CA ASP A 280 9.66 -27.71 -0.57
C ASP A 280 9.17 -27.77 -2.01
N PHE A 281 8.78 -26.62 -2.57
CA PHE A 281 8.49 -26.45 -3.99
C PHE A 281 9.49 -25.49 -4.65
N THR A 282 9.59 -25.55 -5.98
CA THR A 282 10.45 -24.66 -6.76
C THR A 282 9.73 -23.38 -7.18
N SER A 283 10.50 -22.35 -7.56
CA SER A 283 9.96 -21.12 -8.15
C SER A 283 8.99 -21.36 -9.31
N GLU A 284 9.27 -22.34 -10.19
CA GLU A 284 8.39 -22.72 -11.30
C GLU A 284 7.08 -23.33 -10.82
N GLN A 285 7.10 -24.08 -9.70
CA GLN A 285 5.91 -24.65 -9.10
C GLN A 285 5.05 -23.57 -8.42
N TYR A 286 5.67 -22.57 -7.78
CA TYR A 286 4.94 -21.40 -7.26
C TYR A 286 4.22 -20.66 -8.39
N LEU A 287 4.91 -20.40 -9.51
CA LEU A 287 4.28 -19.75 -10.66
C LEU A 287 3.14 -20.57 -11.25
N ALA A 288 3.34 -21.88 -11.44
CA ALA A 288 2.31 -22.76 -11.97
C ALA A 288 1.06 -22.82 -11.05
N ALA A 289 1.26 -22.80 -9.73
CA ALA A 289 0.19 -22.72 -8.75
C ALA A 289 -0.58 -21.40 -8.86
N ALA A 290 0.12 -20.27 -9.02
CA ALA A 290 -0.49 -18.95 -9.22
C ALA A 290 -1.32 -18.89 -10.51
N GLU A 291 -0.78 -19.37 -11.64
CA GLU A 291 -1.50 -19.39 -12.92
C GLU A 291 -2.75 -20.29 -12.87
N LYS A 292 -2.63 -21.47 -12.25
CA LYS A 292 -3.75 -22.41 -12.06
C LYS A 292 -4.86 -21.76 -11.24
N ALA A 293 -4.51 -21.14 -10.12
CA ALA A 293 -5.49 -20.54 -9.23
C ALA A 293 -6.18 -19.32 -9.85
N TYR A 294 -5.42 -18.49 -10.56
CA TYR A 294 -5.98 -17.34 -11.26
C TYR A 294 -6.95 -17.75 -12.37
N ALA A 295 -6.62 -18.79 -13.14
CA ALA A 295 -7.52 -19.34 -14.16
C ALA A 295 -8.84 -19.83 -13.53
N HIS A 296 -8.74 -20.60 -12.43
CA HIS A 296 -9.90 -21.10 -11.71
C HIS A 296 -10.78 -19.98 -11.16
N LEU A 297 -10.21 -19.01 -10.44
CA LEU A 297 -11.00 -17.89 -9.90
C LEU A 297 -11.61 -17.02 -11.00
N SER A 298 -10.92 -16.81 -12.12
CA SER A 298 -11.48 -16.05 -13.25
C SER A 298 -12.66 -16.74 -13.95
N GLU A 299 -12.81 -18.06 -13.78
CA GLU A 299 -14.02 -18.79 -14.21
C GLU A 299 -15.17 -18.65 -13.20
N LYS A 300 -14.84 -18.46 -11.92
CA LYS A 300 -15.77 -18.48 -10.77
C LYS A 300 -16.25 -17.09 -10.36
N GLN A 301 -15.55 -16.04 -10.75
CA GLN A 301 -15.91 -14.65 -10.48
C GLN A 301 -15.33 -13.70 -11.54
N GLY A 302 -15.78 -12.44 -11.52
CA GLY A 302 -15.24 -11.38 -12.37
C GLY A 302 -16.12 -10.13 -12.37
N ILE A 303 -15.57 -9.04 -12.90
CA ILE A 303 -16.23 -7.73 -12.94
C ILE A 303 -17.60 -7.85 -13.63
N GLY A 304 -18.66 -7.46 -12.90
CA GLY A 304 -20.04 -7.51 -13.40
C GLY A 304 -20.65 -8.91 -13.53
N LYS A 305 -19.98 -9.95 -13.00
CA LYS A 305 -20.48 -11.33 -12.96
C LYS A 305 -20.86 -11.71 -11.52
N SER A 306 -21.61 -12.80 -11.38
CA SER A 306 -21.80 -13.43 -10.07
C SER A 306 -20.47 -14.00 -9.60
N CYS A 307 -20.16 -13.81 -8.32
CA CYS A 307 -19.02 -14.45 -7.67
C CYS A 307 -19.48 -15.73 -6.97
N GLU A 308 -19.01 -16.89 -7.40
CA GLU A 308 -19.48 -18.19 -6.90
C GLU A 308 -19.12 -18.43 -5.42
N TYR A 309 -17.92 -18.02 -5.01
CA TYR A 309 -17.40 -18.26 -3.66
C TYR A 309 -17.69 -17.14 -2.66
N CYS A 310 -18.05 -15.95 -3.16
CA CYS A 310 -18.47 -14.83 -2.33
C CYS A 310 -19.80 -15.12 -1.62
N ASP A 311 -19.86 -14.92 -0.30
CA ASP A 311 -21.08 -15.11 0.51
C ASP A 311 -22.31 -14.32 0.00
N ASP A 312 -22.11 -13.10 -0.50
CA ASP A 312 -23.15 -12.26 -1.11
C ASP A 312 -23.26 -12.39 -2.64
N HIS A 313 -22.48 -13.29 -3.23
CA HIS A 313 -22.34 -13.55 -4.66
C HIS A 313 -21.93 -12.34 -5.52
N LYS A 314 -21.34 -11.31 -4.92
CA LYS A 314 -20.94 -10.08 -5.62
C LYS A 314 -19.51 -9.73 -5.30
N GLU A 315 -18.74 -9.34 -6.31
CA GLU A 315 -17.42 -8.76 -6.06
C GLU A 315 -17.56 -7.37 -5.42
N ASN A 316 -16.59 -7.00 -4.59
CA ASN A 316 -16.48 -5.68 -4.00
C ASN A 316 -15.06 -5.13 -4.14
N ILE A 317 -14.76 -4.00 -3.51
CA ILE A 317 -13.43 -3.38 -3.61
C ILE A 317 -12.26 -4.31 -3.22
N ILE A 318 -12.47 -5.24 -2.29
CA ILE A 318 -11.44 -6.17 -1.83
C ILE A 318 -11.08 -7.14 -2.95
N ASP A 319 -12.06 -7.62 -3.71
CA ASP A 319 -11.82 -8.42 -4.91
C ASP A 319 -11.03 -7.60 -5.95
N ASP A 320 -11.35 -6.32 -6.12
CA ASP A 320 -10.69 -5.48 -7.12
C ASP A 320 -9.21 -5.25 -6.84
N TYR A 321 -8.82 -4.85 -5.62
CA TYR A 321 -7.41 -4.59 -5.35
C TYR A 321 -6.58 -5.88 -5.24
N THR A 322 -7.17 -6.98 -4.76
CA THR A 322 -6.45 -8.27 -4.67
C THR A 322 -6.29 -8.90 -6.05
N ALA A 323 -7.31 -8.87 -6.90
CA ALA A 323 -7.22 -9.35 -8.27
C ALA A 323 -6.34 -8.46 -9.16
N LEU A 324 -6.34 -7.13 -8.94
CA LEU A 324 -5.40 -6.22 -9.60
C LEU A 324 -3.95 -6.61 -9.30
N LEU A 325 -3.64 -6.83 -8.02
CA LEU A 325 -2.29 -7.20 -7.60
C LEU A 325 -1.90 -8.59 -8.15
N ALA A 326 -2.83 -9.55 -8.12
CA ALA A 326 -2.64 -10.88 -8.70
C ALA A 326 -2.31 -10.83 -10.19
N ALA A 327 -3.14 -10.15 -10.98
CA ALA A 327 -2.93 -10.01 -12.42
C ALA A 327 -1.63 -9.25 -12.75
N THR A 328 -1.31 -8.23 -11.97
CA THR A 328 -0.06 -7.45 -12.13
C THR A 328 1.17 -8.32 -11.89
N GLU A 329 1.23 -9.06 -10.79
CA GLU A 329 2.39 -9.91 -10.49
C GLU A 329 2.50 -11.10 -11.44
N LEU A 330 1.38 -11.66 -11.92
CA LEU A 330 1.38 -12.67 -12.97
C LEU A 330 1.92 -12.13 -14.30
N TYR A 331 1.55 -10.90 -14.67
CA TYR A 331 2.13 -10.27 -15.86
C TYR A 331 3.64 -10.05 -15.68
N VAL A 332 4.10 -9.57 -14.52
CA VAL A 332 5.53 -9.43 -14.22
C VAL A 332 6.28 -10.77 -14.28
N ALA A 333 5.62 -11.84 -13.86
CA ALA A 333 6.22 -13.17 -13.84
C ALA A 333 6.31 -13.81 -15.24
N THR A 334 5.34 -13.54 -16.12
CA THR A 334 5.11 -14.33 -17.35
C THR A 334 5.19 -13.53 -18.65
N GLU A 335 5.04 -12.21 -18.59
CA GLU A 335 4.85 -11.30 -19.73
C GLU A 335 3.64 -11.64 -20.63
N LYS A 336 2.71 -12.50 -20.16
CA LYS A 336 1.50 -12.86 -20.90
C LYS A 336 0.52 -11.69 -20.93
N VAL A 337 0.18 -11.24 -22.14
CA VAL A 337 -0.64 -10.04 -22.38
C VAL A 337 -2.05 -10.14 -21.76
N ASP A 338 -2.60 -11.34 -21.61
CA ASP A 338 -3.94 -11.49 -21.03
C ASP A 338 -3.97 -11.07 -19.55
N TYR A 339 -2.92 -11.32 -18.77
CA TYR A 339 -2.81 -10.81 -17.40
C TYR A 339 -2.70 -9.29 -17.35
N LEU A 340 -2.03 -8.67 -18.33
CA LEU A 340 -1.99 -7.21 -18.44
C LEU A 340 -3.37 -6.62 -18.75
N LYS A 341 -4.14 -7.25 -19.66
CA LYS A 341 -5.51 -6.82 -19.96
C LYS A 341 -6.41 -6.91 -18.73
N ASP A 342 -6.29 -7.99 -17.97
CA ASP A 342 -7.03 -8.16 -16.74
C ASP A 342 -6.62 -7.14 -15.69
N ALA A 343 -5.32 -6.87 -15.52
CA ALA A 343 -4.81 -5.83 -14.64
C ALA A 343 -5.38 -4.46 -15.02
N ARG A 344 -5.41 -4.11 -16.32
CA ARG A 344 -6.03 -2.87 -16.81
C ARG A 344 -7.52 -2.80 -16.50
N ALA A 345 -8.26 -3.90 -16.66
CA ALA A 345 -9.68 -3.97 -16.35
C ALA A 345 -9.93 -3.79 -14.84
N ARG A 346 -9.13 -4.45 -13.99
CA ARG A 346 -9.20 -4.35 -12.53
C ARG A 346 -8.82 -2.95 -12.04
N ALA A 347 -7.76 -2.35 -12.59
CA ALA A 347 -7.37 -0.98 -12.28
C ALA A 347 -8.49 0.01 -12.66
N THR A 348 -9.08 -0.14 -13.85
CA THR A 348 -10.22 0.68 -14.28
C THR A 348 -11.40 0.57 -13.32
N ASN A 349 -11.74 -0.65 -12.89
CA ASN A 349 -12.85 -0.89 -11.96
C ASN A 349 -12.57 -0.28 -10.58
N LEU A 350 -11.36 -0.48 -10.03
CA LEU A 350 -10.93 0.07 -8.76
C LEU A 350 -10.91 1.61 -8.78
N ILE A 351 -10.41 2.23 -9.84
CA ILE A 351 -10.45 3.68 -10.04
C ILE A 351 -11.91 4.18 -10.09
N GLY A 352 -12.81 3.44 -10.73
CA GLY A 352 -14.24 3.77 -10.79
C GLY A 352 -14.95 3.77 -9.43
N ARG A 353 -14.35 3.16 -8.40
CA ARG A 353 -14.83 3.20 -7.01
C ARG A 353 -14.41 4.44 -6.25
N LEU A 354 -13.51 5.27 -6.79
CA LEU A 354 -13.12 6.51 -6.13
C LEU A 354 -14.32 7.46 -6.06
N SER A 355 -14.52 8.06 -4.88
CA SER A 355 -15.53 9.09 -4.64
C SER A 355 -15.01 10.47 -5.08
N ASP A 356 -15.92 11.42 -5.24
CA ASP A 356 -15.56 12.81 -5.55
C ASP A 356 -14.68 13.45 -4.47
N ASP A 357 -14.80 12.99 -3.21
CA ASP A 357 -13.96 13.44 -2.08
C ASP A 357 -12.59 12.74 -2.03
N GLY A 358 -12.41 11.64 -2.78
CA GLY A 358 -11.16 10.89 -2.87
C GLY A 358 -11.02 9.65 -1.97
N TYR A 359 -12.05 9.28 -1.20
CA TYR A 359 -12.11 7.95 -0.57
C TYR A 359 -12.67 6.91 -1.57
N PHE A 360 -12.48 5.62 -1.29
CA PHE A 360 -13.07 4.57 -2.13
C PHE A 360 -14.41 4.08 -1.60
N TRP A 361 -15.31 3.68 -2.50
CA TRP A 361 -16.52 2.93 -2.17
C TRP A 361 -16.23 1.44 -2.05
N SER A 362 -16.82 0.77 -1.06
CA SER A 362 -16.74 -0.69 -0.91
C SER A 362 -17.61 -1.41 -1.94
N ASP A 363 -18.80 -0.86 -2.20
CA ASP A 363 -19.88 -1.47 -2.97
C ASP A 363 -20.16 -0.72 -4.27
N ASP A 364 -20.72 -1.41 -5.26
CA ASP A 364 -21.08 -0.82 -6.56
C ASP A 364 -22.22 0.20 -6.44
N ALA A 365 -23.07 0.06 -5.43
CA ALA A 365 -24.14 1.00 -5.15
C ALA A 365 -23.64 2.32 -4.55
N LYS A 366 -22.34 2.42 -4.21
CA LYS A 366 -21.71 3.61 -3.63
C LYS A 366 -22.44 4.06 -2.35
N THR A 367 -22.74 3.11 -1.48
CA THR A 367 -23.45 3.36 -0.22
C THR A 367 -22.63 3.05 1.03
N ARG A 368 -21.50 2.36 0.89
CA ARG A 368 -20.60 1.96 1.97
C ARG A 368 -19.18 2.44 1.65
N PRO A 369 -18.68 3.51 2.29
CA PRO A 369 -17.27 3.90 2.17
C PRO A 369 -16.35 2.73 2.56
N PHE A 370 -15.22 2.59 1.89
CA PHE A 370 -14.21 1.62 2.23
C PHE A 370 -13.43 2.09 3.45
N TRP A 371 -13.47 1.24 4.47
CA TRP A 371 -12.65 1.27 5.66
C TRP A 371 -12.27 -0.17 5.97
N HIS A 372 -11.12 -0.37 6.60
CA HIS A 372 -10.62 -1.69 6.91
C HIS A 372 -9.59 -1.64 8.04
N ALA A 373 -9.72 -2.45 9.10
CA ALA A 373 -8.83 -2.40 10.27
C ALA A 373 -7.44 -3.04 10.03
N SER A 374 -7.25 -3.71 8.89
CA SER A 374 -5.96 -4.21 8.41
C SER A 374 -5.47 -3.51 7.13
N ASP A 375 -6.13 -3.76 6.01
CA ASP A 375 -5.57 -3.48 4.68
C ASP A 375 -6.07 -2.17 4.05
N ALA A 376 -6.33 -1.13 4.83
CA ALA A 376 -6.87 0.14 4.31
C ALA A 376 -5.96 0.81 3.27
N GLY A 377 -4.64 0.60 3.34
CA GLY A 377 -3.68 1.09 2.35
C GLY A 377 -3.59 0.26 1.07
N LEU A 378 -4.11 -0.97 1.06
CA LEU A 378 -3.90 -1.93 -0.03
C LEU A 378 -4.52 -1.51 -1.39
N PRO A 379 -5.67 -0.82 -1.48
CA PRO A 379 -6.14 -0.26 -2.76
C PRO A 379 -5.09 0.64 -3.43
N LEU A 380 -4.44 1.50 -2.65
CA LEU A 380 -3.42 2.41 -3.14
C LEU A 380 -2.12 1.67 -3.49
N VAL A 381 -1.69 0.72 -2.66
CA VAL A 381 -0.54 -0.14 -2.96
C VAL A 381 -0.72 -0.90 -4.27
N ALA A 382 -1.91 -1.47 -4.52
CA ALA A 382 -2.20 -2.19 -5.75
C ALA A 382 -2.17 -1.28 -6.99
N LEU A 383 -2.72 -0.06 -6.90
CA LEU A 383 -2.65 0.93 -7.98
C LEU A 383 -1.22 1.39 -8.26
N VAL A 384 -0.41 1.66 -7.22
CA VAL A 384 0.99 2.04 -7.39
C VAL A 384 1.77 0.92 -8.07
N ARG A 385 1.63 -0.32 -7.58
CA ARG A 385 2.31 -1.48 -8.16
C ARG A 385 1.90 -1.69 -9.62
N TYR A 386 0.62 -1.58 -9.94
CA TYR A 386 0.13 -1.64 -11.32
C TYR A 386 0.76 -0.52 -12.18
N ALA A 387 0.77 0.71 -11.69
CA ALA A 387 1.27 1.86 -12.43
C ALA A 387 2.79 1.80 -12.68
N GLU A 388 3.59 1.24 -11.75
CA GLU A 388 5.02 0.96 -11.96
C GLU A 388 5.27 0.03 -13.16
N ILE A 389 4.37 -0.94 -13.37
CA ILE A 389 4.50 -1.91 -14.45
C ILE A 389 3.96 -1.33 -15.75
N GLU A 390 2.80 -0.68 -15.71
CA GLU A 390 2.15 -0.06 -16.86
C GLU A 390 2.99 1.08 -17.46
N SER A 391 3.74 1.83 -16.64
CA SER A 391 4.64 2.91 -17.12
C SER A 391 5.89 2.41 -17.85
N LYS A 392 6.30 1.16 -17.62
CA LYS A 392 7.46 0.54 -18.29
C LYS A 392 7.13 -0.03 -19.67
N ILE A 393 5.84 -0.09 -20.02
CA ILE A 393 5.39 -0.62 -21.31
C ILE A 393 5.67 0.43 -22.40
N THR A 394 6.32 0.04 -23.50
CA THR A 394 6.67 0.95 -24.61
C THR A 394 5.85 0.68 -25.87
N VAL A 395 5.63 1.71 -26.69
CA VAL A 395 4.83 1.67 -27.94
C VAL A 395 5.29 0.58 -28.93
N THR A 396 6.55 0.16 -28.89
CA THR A 396 7.09 -0.90 -29.76
C THR A 396 6.76 -2.32 -29.29
N MET A 397 6.29 -2.50 -28.06
CA MET A 397 5.89 -3.78 -27.50
C MET A 397 4.37 -3.92 -27.57
N GLN A 398 3.87 -4.37 -28.73
CA GLN A 398 2.78 -5.35 -28.91
C GLN A 398 2.01 -5.09 -30.22
N GLY A 399 1.99 -6.11 -31.07
CA GLY A 399 1.20 -6.15 -32.30
C GLY A 399 -0.30 -6.14 -32.03
N GLY A 400 -0.89 -4.94 -31.87
CA GLY A 400 -2.33 -4.73 -32.00
C GLY A 400 -3.06 -4.04 -30.85
N LEU A 401 -2.38 -3.63 -29.76
CA LEU A 401 -2.98 -2.83 -28.68
C LEU A 401 -2.40 -1.41 -28.69
N ILE A 402 -2.87 -0.56 -29.60
CA ILE A 402 -2.52 0.86 -29.60
C ILE A 402 -3.63 1.63 -28.87
N ASP A 403 -3.60 1.55 -27.53
CA ASP A 403 -4.40 2.44 -26.65
C ASP A 403 -3.50 3.58 -26.12
N TRP A 404 -2.62 4.13 -26.95
CA TRP A 404 -1.78 5.29 -26.59
C TRP A 404 -2.34 6.56 -27.22
N TYR A 405 -2.41 7.65 -26.46
CA TYR A 405 -2.80 8.95 -26.98
C TYR A 405 -1.56 9.73 -27.42
N CYS A 406 -1.34 9.83 -28.73
CA CYS A 406 -0.24 10.61 -29.30
C CYS A 406 -0.73 11.99 -29.76
N VAL A 407 -0.17 13.05 -29.18
CA VAL A 407 -0.62 14.44 -29.42
C VAL A 407 -0.17 14.97 -30.80
N ASP A 408 0.76 14.29 -31.48
CA ASP A 408 1.13 14.58 -32.87
C ASP A 408 1.26 13.32 -33.75
N MET A 409 1.01 13.48 -35.06
CA MET A 409 1.20 12.42 -36.06
C MET A 409 2.69 12.07 -36.31
N ILE A 410 3.60 12.62 -35.51
CA ILE A 410 5.06 12.52 -35.67
C ILE A 410 5.70 11.73 -34.52
N GLY A 411 4.92 11.33 -33.49
CA GLY A 411 5.34 10.44 -32.41
C GLY A 411 6.24 11.11 -31.36
N VAL A 412 6.12 12.42 -31.15
CA VAL A 412 7.01 13.18 -30.26
C VAL A 412 6.48 13.22 -28.82
N SER A 413 5.20 12.94 -28.57
CA SER A 413 4.66 12.71 -27.21
C SER A 413 3.47 11.76 -27.29
N CYS A 414 3.57 10.61 -26.63
CA CYS A 414 2.47 9.65 -26.49
C CYS A 414 2.31 9.31 -25.01
N ASP A 415 1.10 9.47 -24.49
CA ASP A 415 0.78 9.12 -23.11
C ASP A 415 0.18 7.72 -23.05
N ASN A 416 0.56 6.95 -22.03
CA ASN A 416 -0.14 5.72 -21.68
C ASN A 416 -1.35 6.09 -20.79
N PRO A 417 -2.58 6.10 -21.32
CA PRO A 417 -3.76 6.55 -20.58
C PRO A 417 -4.06 5.67 -19.36
N HIS A 418 -3.63 4.41 -19.37
CA HIS A 418 -3.78 3.51 -18.23
C HIS A 418 -2.89 3.90 -17.05
N ALA A 419 -1.64 4.26 -17.33
CA ALA A 419 -0.71 4.77 -16.31
C ALA A 419 -1.17 6.14 -15.79
N VAL A 420 -1.60 7.05 -16.68
CA VAL A 420 -2.11 8.37 -16.30
C VAL A 420 -3.35 8.26 -15.41
N ALA A 421 -4.33 7.42 -15.76
CA ALA A 421 -5.53 7.23 -14.94
C ALA A 421 -5.20 6.68 -13.55
N ALA A 422 -4.25 5.74 -13.46
CA ALA A 422 -3.79 5.23 -12.18
C ALA A 422 -3.07 6.31 -11.35
N LEU A 423 -2.20 7.11 -11.97
CA LEU A 423 -1.52 8.22 -11.30
C LEU A 423 -2.49 9.28 -10.74
N ASP A 424 -3.51 9.65 -11.51
CA ASP A 424 -4.53 10.59 -11.06
C ASP A 424 -5.32 10.05 -9.86
N ALA A 425 -5.68 8.76 -9.88
CA ALA A 425 -6.35 8.10 -8.76
C ALA A 425 -5.44 7.99 -7.53
N ILE A 426 -4.17 7.61 -7.71
CA ILE A 426 -3.14 7.56 -6.66
C ILE A 426 -3.02 8.92 -5.98
N LYS A 427 -2.85 9.99 -6.77
CA LYS A 427 -2.71 11.36 -6.26
C LYS A 427 -3.97 11.82 -5.53
N THR A 428 -5.16 11.52 -6.08
CA THR A 428 -6.44 11.90 -5.48
C THR A 428 -6.64 11.23 -4.13
N HIS A 429 -6.40 9.92 -4.04
CA HIS A 429 -6.56 9.18 -2.79
C HIS A 429 -5.50 9.58 -1.74
N LEU A 430 -4.23 9.75 -2.14
CA LEU A 430 -3.16 10.20 -1.25
C LEU A 430 -3.47 11.59 -0.66
N ASN A 431 -3.96 12.52 -1.49
CA ASN A 431 -4.41 13.83 -1.04
C ASN A 431 -5.59 13.73 -0.06
N TRP A 432 -6.54 12.82 -0.31
CA TRP A 432 -7.63 12.57 0.63
C TRP A 432 -7.12 12.03 1.97
N LEU A 433 -6.21 11.05 2.00
CA LEU A 433 -5.64 10.49 3.24
C LEU A 433 -5.01 11.58 4.13
N VAL A 434 -4.20 12.47 3.53
CA VAL A 434 -3.61 13.61 4.23
C VAL A 434 -4.68 14.62 4.63
N GLY A 435 -5.60 14.94 3.73
CA GLY A 435 -6.66 15.94 3.94
C GLY A 435 -7.62 15.54 5.07
N ILE A 436 -8.13 14.31 5.05
CA ILE A 436 -9.10 13.82 6.05
C ILE A 436 -8.49 13.75 7.45
N THR A 437 -7.21 13.39 7.54
CA THR A 437 -6.46 13.27 8.79
C THR A 437 -6.25 14.63 9.46
N ASN A 438 -6.17 15.70 8.67
CA ASN A 438 -6.01 17.07 9.14
C ASN A 438 -7.32 17.88 9.18
N LYS A 439 -8.47 17.26 8.88
CA LYS A 439 -9.78 17.94 8.84
C LYS A 439 -10.27 18.42 10.21
N VAL A 440 -9.78 17.81 11.29
CA VAL A 440 -10.11 18.14 12.69
C VAL A 440 -8.83 18.24 13.51
N GLU A 441 -8.93 18.74 14.75
CA GLU A 441 -7.81 18.69 15.70
C GLU A 441 -7.33 17.24 15.86
N ASN A 442 -6.04 17.00 15.58
CA ASN A 442 -5.45 15.66 15.56
C ASN A 442 -3.97 15.72 15.99
N PRO A 443 -3.69 15.94 17.29
CA PRO A 443 -2.33 16.17 17.79
C PRO A 443 -1.38 15.00 17.51
N PHE A 444 -1.90 13.77 17.52
CA PHE A 444 -1.13 12.56 17.26
C PHE A 444 -0.96 12.23 15.77
N GLY A 445 -1.68 12.92 14.88
CA GLY A 445 -1.68 12.63 13.44
C GLY A 445 -2.28 11.27 13.07
N TYR A 446 -3.10 10.67 13.95
CA TYR A 446 -3.72 9.36 13.72
C TYR A 446 -4.56 9.39 12.45
N ALA A 447 -4.31 8.47 11.52
CA ALA A 447 -5.01 8.43 10.24
C ALA A 447 -6.53 8.35 10.43
N ARG A 448 -7.26 9.33 9.88
CA ARG A 448 -8.73 9.33 9.91
C ARG A 448 -9.31 8.62 8.69
N GLN A 449 -10.59 8.27 8.76
CA GLN A 449 -11.29 7.51 7.74
C GLN A 449 -12.75 7.93 7.63
N THR A 450 -13.37 7.61 6.50
CA THR A 450 -14.80 7.80 6.24
C THR A 450 -15.48 6.44 6.27
N TYR A 451 -16.57 6.30 7.02
CA TYR A 451 -17.28 5.04 7.20
C TYR A 451 -18.77 5.27 7.41
N LYS A 452 -19.55 4.20 7.25
CA LYS A 452 -20.99 4.21 7.54
C LYS A 452 -21.24 3.58 8.90
N THR A 453 -22.00 4.26 9.75
CA THR A 453 -22.44 3.79 11.07
C THR A 453 -23.81 4.37 11.36
N GLN A 454 -24.66 3.61 12.06
CA GLN A 454 -26.02 4.05 12.42
C GLN A 454 -26.83 4.61 11.25
N GLY A 455 -26.63 4.08 10.04
CA GLY A 455 -27.32 4.49 8.82
C GLY A 455 -26.79 5.76 8.15
N SER A 456 -25.73 6.39 8.66
CA SER A 456 -25.14 7.62 8.11
C SER A 456 -23.66 7.47 7.80
N ILE A 457 -23.19 8.16 6.75
CA ILE A 457 -21.77 8.27 6.44
C ILE A 457 -21.18 9.41 7.26
N LYS A 458 -20.07 9.16 7.94
CA LYS A 458 -19.32 10.16 8.71
C LYS A 458 -17.82 9.91 8.64
N ASP A 459 -17.07 10.92 9.06
CA ASP A 459 -15.63 10.81 9.24
C ASP A 459 -15.29 10.59 10.71
N GLY A 460 -14.34 9.70 11.01
CA GLY A 460 -13.90 9.41 12.37
C GLY A 460 -12.48 8.90 12.45
N PHE A 461 -12.03 8.61 13.67
CA PHE A 461 -10.72 8.03 13.93
C PHE A 461 -10.74 6.51 13.75
N PHE A 462 -11.59 5.83 14.51
CA PHE A 462 -11.62 4.38 14.59
C PHE A 462 -12.79 3.77 13.81
N ILE A 463 -12.65 2.50 13.43
CA ILE A 463 -13.74 1.75 12.78
C ILE A 463 -15.00 1.70 13.64
N PRO A 464 -16.19 1.63 13.01
CA PRO A 464 -17.43 1.42 13.75
C PRO A 464 -17.51 -0.02 14.29
N HIS A 465 -17.98 -0.16 15.52
CA HIS A 465 -18.25 -1.47 16.13
C HIS A 465 -19.57 -2.05 15.59
N ASP A 466 -20.49 -1.19 15.13
CA ASP A 466 -21.74 -1.58 14.47
C ASP A 466 -21.51 -1.85 12.97
N ASN A 467 -20.77 -2.92 12.68
CA ASN A 467 -20.47 -3.37 11.32
C ASN A 467 -21.08 -4.74 11.00
N GLU A 468 -20.90 -5.19 9.75
CA GLU A 468 -21.55 -6.38 9.18
C GLU A 468 -21.19 -7.70 9.88
N SER A 469 -20.07 -7.75 10.62
CA SER A 469 -19.73 -8.94 11.41
C SER A 469 -20.60 -9.10 12.66
N ASN A 470 -21.19 -8.01 13.15
CA ASN A 470 -21.90 -7.88 14.43
C ASN A 470 -21.06 -8.10 15.71
N TYR A 471 -19.76 -8.36 15.60
CA TYR A 471 -18.91 -8.57 16.77
C TYR A 471 -17.47 -8.11 16.60
N TRP A 472 -16.92 -8.19 15.38
CA TRP A 472 -15.50 -8.03 15.12
C TRP A 472 -15.15 -6.55 14.98
N TRP A 473 -14.25 -6.11 15.84
CA TRP A 473 -13.56 -4.84 15.82
C TRP A 473 -12.41 -4.98 16.81
N GLN A 474 -11.29 -4.36 16.50
CA GLN A 474 -10.07 -4.43 17.30
C GLN A 474 -9.24 -3.18 17.03
N GLY A 475 -8.06 -3.11 17.64
CA GLY A 475 -7.08 -2.10 17.27
C GLY A 475 -6.67 -2.18 15.80
N GLU A 476 -6.13 -1.08 15.31
CA GLU A 476 -5.95 -0.83 13.88
C GLU A 476 -4.48 -0.74 13.47
N ASP A 477 -3.54 -1.31 14.21
CA ASP A 477 -2.10 -1.10 13.95
C ASP A 477 -1.65 -1.62 12.57
N ALA A 478 -2.37 -2.61 12.02
CA ALA A 478 -2.15 -3.12 10.65
C ALA A 478 -2.60 -2.09 9.63
N ARG A 479 -3.78 -1.49 9.85
CA ARG A 479 -4.27 -0.35 9.06
C ARG A 479 -3.30 0.83 9.11
N LEU A 480 -2.77 1.18 10.28
CA LEU A 480 -1.84 2.29 10.41
C LEU A 480 -0.56 2.05 9.60
N ALA A 481 0.02 0.86 9.71
CA ALA A 481 1.21 0.50 8.96
C ALA A 481 0.93 0.32 7.45
N SER A 482 -0.25 -0.17 7.05
CA SER A 482 -0.64 -0.28 5.64
C SER A 482 -0.83 1.10 5.00
N LEU A 483 -1.39 2.06 5.73
CA LEU A 483 -1.52 3.45 5.29
C LEU A 483 -0.16 4.16 5.21
N ALA A 484 0.74 3.93 6.17
CA ALA A 484 2.11 4.43 6.10
C ALA A 484 2.86 3.85 4.88
N THR A 485 2.69 2.54 4.63
CA THR A 485 3.23 1.86 3.45
C THR A 485 2.73 2.53 2.18
N ALA A 486 1.42 2.68 2.04
CA ALA A 486 0.77 3.21 0.86
C ALA A 486 1.18 4.66 0.57
N ALA A 487 1.25 5.50 1.62
CA ALA A 487 1.63 6.90 1.49
C ALA A 487 3.08 7.08 1.02
N MET A 488 4.03 6.35 1.61
CA MET A 488 5.43 6.41 1.17
C MET A 488 5.61 5.83 -0.23
N TYR A 489 4.96 4.70 -0.52
CA TYR A 489 5.06 4.04 -1.82
C TYR A 489 4.51 4.92 -2.95
N ALA A 490 3.31 5.50 -2.74
CA ALA A 490 2.71 6.43 -3.69
C ALA A 490 3.54 7.70 -3.89
N ALA A 491 4.15 8.24 -2.84
CA ALA A 491 4.93 9.46 -2.97
C ALA A 491 6.24 9.26 -3.74
N HIS A 492 6.95 8.14 -3.51
CA HIS A 492 8.11 7.77 -4.33
C HIS A 492 7.72 7.59 -5.80
N ALA A 493 6.56 6.99 -6.05
CA ALA A 493 6.05 6.77 -7.39
C ALA A 493 5.68 8.06 -8.15
N LEU A 494 5.12 9.08 -7.47
CA LEU A 494 4.64 10.29 -8.14
C LEU A 494 5.75 11.23 -8.59
N ASP A 495 6.64 11.65 -7.70
CA ASP A 495 7.59 12.75 -7.97
C ASP A 495 9.01 12.46 -7.43
N GLY A 496 9.24 11.30 -6.77
CA GLY A 496 10.49 10.97 -6.09
C GLY A 496 10.76 11.79 -4.82
N ASP A 497 10.47 13.10 -4.86
CA ASP A 497 10.50 14.01 -3.70
C ASP A 497 9.20 13.91 -2.89
N VAL A 498 9.28 13.25 -1.74
CA VAL A 498 8.13 13.08 -0.84
C VAL A 498 7.82 14.38 -0.09
N ALA A 499 6.63 14.94 -0.31
CA ALA A 499 6.17 16.13 0.41
C ALA A 499 6.18 15.92 1.94
N ASP A 500 6.59 16.95 2.70
CA ASP A 500 6.68 16.90 4.16
C ASP A 500 5.37 16.47 4.84
N SER A 501 4.22 16.86 4.27
CA SER A 501 2.90 16.45 4.79
C SER A 501 2.66 14.94 4.68
N VAL A 502 3.16 14.30 3.62
CA VAL A 502 3.09 12.85 3.41
C VAL A 502 4.09 12.13 4.31
N GLN A 503 5.32 12.64 4.42
CA GLN A 503 6.33 12.10 5.36
C GLN A 503 5.79 12.13 6.79
N LYS A 504 5.18 13.26 7.19
CA LYS A 504 4.55 13.41 8.51
C LYS A 504 3.40 12.43 8.70
N TYR A 505 2.50 12.33 7.72
CA TYR A 505 1.37 11.38 7.76
C TYR A 505 1.85 9.94 7.99
N ALA A 506 2.83 9.47 7.22
CA ALA A 506 3.37 8.12 7.37
C ALA A 506 4.12 7.93 8.70
N THR A 507 4.89 8.94 9.13
CA THR A 507 5.66 8.89 10.38
C THR A 507 4.77 8.84 11.61
N ASP A 508 3.69 9.63 11.64
CA ASP A 508 2.78 9.66 12.77
C ASP A 508 2.12 8.29 13.03
N GLN A 509 1.85 7.52 11.97
CA GLN A 509 1.27 6.18 12.10
C GLN A 509 2.25 5.19 12.75
N LEU A 510 3.52 5.21 12.34
CA LEU A 510 4.55 4.37 12.95
C LEU A 510 4.87 4.83 14.37
N ASP A 511 4.90 6.13 14.62
CA ASP A 511 5.10 6.68 15.96
C ASP A 511 3.98 6.26 16.91
N TRP A 512 2.72 6.21 16.44
CA TRP A 512 1.59 5.73 17.22
C TRP A 512 1.81 4.30 17.71
N ILE A 513 2.14 3.39 16.79
CA ILE A 513 2.48 1.98 17.08
C ILE A 513 3.65 1.91 18.06
N LEU A 514 4.63 2.81 17.93
CA LEU A 514 5.85 2.81 18.74
C LEU A 514 5.77 3.66 20.02
N GLY A 515 4.57 4.02 20.47
CA GLY A 515 4.32 4.59 21.80
C GLY A 515 4.01 6.09 21.87
N LYS A 516 3.97 6.78 20.72
CA LYS A 516 3.42 8.14 20.61
C LYS A 516 1.89 8.05 20.50
N ASN A 517 1.25 7.58 21.56
CA ASN A 517 -0.21 7.49 21.68
C ASN A 517 -0.66 7.89 23.10
N PRO A 518 -1.94 8.22 23.33
CA PRO A 518 -2.44 8.69 24.63
C PRO A 518 -2.19 7.77 25.83
N TYR A 519 -1.87 6.50 25.59
CA TYR A 519 -1.60 5.50 26.64
C TYR A 519 -0.11 5.28 26.89
N ALA A 520 0.76 5.97 26.13
CA ALA A 520 2.21 5.83 26.17
C ALA A 520 2.66 4.36 26.06
N THR A 521 1.99 3.57 25.20
CA THR A 521 2.25 2.13 25.04
C THR A 521 2.87 1.83 23.69
N CYS A 522 4.06 1.24 23.64
CA CYS A 522 4.64 0.71 22.42
C CYS A 522 4.02 -0.66 22.11
N MET A 523 3.29 -0.76 21.01
CA MET A 523 2.53 -1.95 20.61
C MET A 523 3.42 -3.08 20.07
N MET A 524 4.68 -2.77 19.75
CA MET A 524 5.68 -3.78 19.40
C MET A 524 6.25 -4.42 20.67
N TYR A 525 5.98 -5.71 20.86
CA TYR A 525 6.36 -6.41 22.07
C TYR A 525 7.89 -6.51 22.21
N GLY A 526 8.37 -6.22 23.42
CA GLY A 526 9.80 -6.18 23.76
C GLY A 526 10.51 -4.86 23.41
N PHE A 527 9.75 -3.81 23.04
CA PHE A 527 10.26 -2.48 22.72
C PHE A 527 9.55 -1.39 23.54
N GLY A 528 10.19 -0.22 23.70
CA GLY A 528 9.66 0.88 24.49
C GLY A 528 9.67 0.63 26.01
N LYS A 529 8.93 1.46 26.75
CA LYS A 529 8.88 1.47 28.23
C LYS A 529 7.68 0.73 28.78
N LYS A 530 6.56 0.81 28.07
CA LYS A 530 5.30 0.13 28.39
C LYS A 530 4.88 -0.62 27.13
N VAL A 531 4.66 -1.92 27.27
CA VAL A 531 4.25 -2.84 26.20
C VAL A 531 2.90 -3.47 26.53
N PRO A 532 2.14 -3.93 25.52
CA PRO A 532 0.95 -4.75 25.71
C PRO A 532 1.20 -5.92 26.67
N GLN A 533 0.14 -6.33 27.36
CA GLN A 533 0.23 -7.51 28.20
C GLN A 533 0.38 -8.74 27.30
N LYS A 534 1.07 -9.75 27.83
CA LYS A 534 1.16 -11.04 27.15
C LYS A 534 -0.23 -11.66 27.04
N TYR A 535 -0.63 -12.05 25.83
CA TYR A 535 -1.94 -12.64 25.54
C TYR A 535 -1.77 -13.90 24.69
N ASP A 536 -2.02 -15.06 25.29
CA ASP A 536 -1.93 -16.37 24.59
C ASP A 536 -3.33 -17.02 24.42
N GLY A 537 -4.42 -16.28 24.64
CA GLY A 537 -5.78 -16.80 24.47
C GLY A 537 -6.07 -18.07 25.28
N GLN A 538 -6.59 -19.12 24.62
CA GLN A 538 -6.73 -20.47 25.19
C GLN A 538 -5.60 -21.42 24.78
N SER A 539 -4.61 -20.91 24.04
CA SER A 539 -3.48 -21.67 23.54
C SER A 539 -2.49 -21.99 24.66
N GLU A 540 -1.95 -23.21 24.68
CA GLU A 540 -0.79 -23.55 25.53
C GLU A 540 0.54 -23.11 24.89
N TYR A 541 0.50 -22.54 23.68
CA TYR A 541 1.69 -22.06 22.98
C TYR A 541 2.01 -20.62 23.37
N ASP A 542 3.26 -20.38 23.76
CA ASP A 542 3.79 -19.04 23.99
C ASP A 542 4.03 -18.35 22.64
N ALA A 543 3.00 -17.70 22.12
CA ALA A 543 3.01 -17.05 20.81
C ALA A 543 3.01 -15.51 20.90
N THR A 544 3.07 -14.93 22.10
CA THR A 544 3.42 -13.51 22.24
C THR A 544 4.94 -13.33 22.06
N LEU A 545 5.34 -12.94 20.85
CA LEU A 545 6.74 -12.95 20.43
C LEU A 545 7.31 -11.54 20.36
N LYS A 546 8.61 -11.40 20.68
CA LYS A 546 9.33 -10.14 20.50
C LYS A 546 9.33 -9.74 19.03
N GLY A 547 9.06 -8.47 18.74
CA GLY A 547 8.91 -7.95 17.38
C GLY A 547 7.50 -8.08 16.82
N GLY A 548 6.66 -8.93 17.41
CA GLY A 548 5.23 -8.99 17.13
C GLY A 548 4.52 -7.73 17.61
N ILE A 549 3.49 -7.32 16.88
CA ILE A 549 2.71 -6.09 17.14
C ILE A 549 1.29 -6.48 17.54
N ALA A 550 0.81 -5.91 18.64
CA ALA A 550 -0.54 -6.11 19.14
C ALA A 550 -1.60 -5.42 18.27
N ASN A 551 -2.86 -5.80 18.45
CA ASN A 551 -4.00 -5.19 17.76
C ASN A 551 -4.01 -3.66 17.90
N GLY A 552 -3.85 -3.17 19.13
CA GLY A 552 -3.71 -1.73 19.41
C GLY A 552 -4.98 -1.04 19.89
N ILE A 553 -5.01 0.29 19.81
CA ILE A 553 -6.05 1.15 20.42
C ILE A 553 -7.32 1.22 19.55
N THR A 554 -8.49 1.33 20.19
CA THR A 554 -9.80 1.34 19.52
C THR A 554 -10.61 2.61 19.82
N GLY A 555 -11.72 2.75 19.09
CA GLY A 555 -12.82 3.61 19.51
C GLY A 555 -13.45 3.08 20.80
N LYS A 556 -14.04 3.98 21.59
CA LYS A 556 -14.73 3.61 22.82
C LYS A 556 -16.19 3.23 22.55
N ASN A 557 -16.85 4.02 21.71
CA ASN A 557 -18.28 3.94 21.45
C ASN A 557 -18.56 3.11 20.19
N LYS A 558 -19.79 2.61 20.09
CA LYS A 558 -20.21 1.75 18.96
C LYS A 558 -20.00 2.39 17.58
N ASP A 559 -20.07 3.71 17.51
CA ASP A 559 -19.92 4.47 16.27
C ASP A 559 -18.45 4.84 15.94
N GLY A 560 -17.49 4.22 16.63
CA GLY A 560 -16.05 4.45 16.48
C GLY A 560 -15.53 5.73 17.16
N SER A 561 -16.37 6.47 17.89
CA SER A 561 -15.96 7.67 18.62
C SER A 561 -15.35 7.37 20.00
N GLY A 562 -14.64 8.35 20.55
CA GLY A 562 -13.86 8.22 21.78
C GLY A 562 -12.62 7.37 21.56
N ILE A 563 -11.98 6.97 22.66
CA ILE A 563 -10.77 6.15 22.65
C ILE A 563 -10.82 5.15 23.81
N ALA A 564 -10.34 3.93 23.56
CA ALA A 564 -10.22 2.90 24.57
C ALA A 564 -8.96 2.04 24.33
N TRP A 565 -8.34 1.65 25.44
CA TRP A 565 -7.24 0.68 25.50
C TRP A 565 -7.52 -0.34 26.61
N THR A 566 -6.76 -1.44 26.63
CA THR A 566 -6.89 -2.52 27.62
C THR A 566 -6.91 -2.02 29.07
N ASP A 567 -6.13 -0.97 29.38
CA ASP A 567 -6.04 -0.36 30.72
C ASP A 567 -7.37 0.24 31.21
N ASP A 568 -8.25 0.65 30.29
CA ASP A 568 -9.58 1.17 30.63
C ASP A 568 -10.56 0.05 31.02
N GLY A 569 -10.22 -1.20 30.67
CA GLY A 569 -11.00 -2.40 30.91
C GLY A 569 -12.18 -2.57 29.94
N VAL A 570 -12.61 -3.82 29.74
CA VAL A 570 -13.69 -4.18 28.79
C VAL A 570 -15.02 -3.48 29.09
N ALA A 571 -15.26 -3.06 30.33
CA ALA A 571 -16.45 -2.30 30.71
C ALA A 571 -16.48 -0.89 30.09
N ALA A 572 -15.32 -0.30 29.77
CA ALA A 572 -15.24 1.02 29.13
C ALA A 572 -15.90 1.05 27.75
N VAL A 573 -15.98 -0.10 27.07
CA VAL A 573 -16.61 -0.29 25.75
C VAL A 573 -17.94 -1.06 25.82
N GLY A 574 -18.46 -1.28 27.04
CA GLY A 574 -19.81 -1.80 27.26
C GLY A 574 -19.93 -3.31 27.50
N PHE A 575 -18.83 -4.03 27.75
CA PHE A 575 -18.88 -5.45 28.12
C PHE A 575 -18.98 -5.66 29.65
N ASP A 576 -19.55 -6.78 30.08
CA ASP A 576 -19.58 -7.18 31.51
C ASP A 576 -18.18 -7.66 31.94
N SER A 577 -17.50 -6.90 32.79
CA SER A 577 -16.11 -7.20 33.19
C SER A 577 -15.93 -8.54 33.92
N MET A 578 -16.99 -9.12 34.46
CA MET A 578 -16.93 -10.42 35.16
C MET A 578 -17.19 -11.60 34.23
N LYS A 579 -17.87 -11.39 33.09
CA LYS A 579 -18.28 -12.46 32.15
C LYS A 579 -17.57 -12.40 30.81
N GLU A 580 -17.11 -11.22 30.44
CA GLU A 580 -16.61 -10.87 29.11
C GLU A 580 -15.20 -10.27 29.19
N SER A 581 -14.45 -10.53 30.27
CA SER A 581 -13.04 -10.15 30.39
C SER A 581 -12.16 -10.72 29.27
N TRP A 582 -12.59 -11.83 28.65
CA TRP A 582 -11.93 -12.44 27.49
C TRP A 582 -11.93 -11.54 26.24
N GLN A 583 -12.75 -10.49 26.17
CA GLN A 583 -12.78 -9.52 25.06
C GLN A 583 -11.48 -8.71 24.92
N VAL A 584 -10.51 -8.90 25.82
CA VAL A 584 -9.21 -8.23 25.81
C VAL A 584 -8.38 -8.49 24.55
N TRP A 585 -8.66 -9.58 23.81
CA TRP A 585 -8.02 -9.92 22.53
C TRP A 585 -8.00 -8.72 21.58
N ARG A 586 -9.07 -7.91 21.57
CA ARG A 586 -9.24 -6.71 20.72
C ARG A 586 -8.12 -5.67 20.84
N TRP A 587 -7.33 -5.71 21.91
CA TRP A 587 -6.26 -4.75 22.19
C TRP A 587 -4.88 -5.41 22.29
N ASP A 588 -4.73 -6.43 23.15
CA ASP A 588 -3.42 -6.97 23.55
C ASP A 588 -2.88 -8.10 22.64
N GLU A 589 -3.76 -8.78 21.91
CA GLU A 589 -3.36 -9.92 21.06
C GLU A 589 -2.47 -9.46 19.90
N GLN A 590 -1.39 -10.18 19.64
CA GLN A 590 -0.61 -10.01 18.42
C GLN A 590 -1.28 -10.72 17.27
N TRP A 591 -1.24 -10.14 16.08
CA TRP A 591 -1.80 -10.72 14.87
C TRP A 591 -0.89 -10.46 13.68
N ILE A 592 -0.63 -11.50 12.87
CA ILE A 592 0.42 -11.50 11.85
C ILE A 592 0.37 -10.34 10.84
N PRO A 593 -0.80 -9.81 10.41
CA PRO A 593 -0.87 -8.66 9.51
C PRO A 593 -0.30 -7.38 10.12
N HIS A 594 -0.31 -7.19 11.44
CA HIS A 594 0.30 -6.01 12.08
C HIS A 594 1.80 -5.95 11.79
N THR A 595 2.49 -7.05 12.10
CA THR A 595 3.93 -7.17 11.88
C THR A 595 4.28 -7.18 10.40
N THR A 596 3.41 -7.78 9.56
CA THR A 596 3.56 -7.79 8.10
C THR A 596 3.48 -6.40 7.49
N TRP A 597 2.47 -5.61 7.86
CA TRP A 597 2.35 -4.24 7.38
C TRP A 597 3.44 -3.33 7.94
N PHE A 598 3.92 -3.58 9.16
CA PHE A 598 5.07 -2.85 9.69
C PHE A 598 6.35 -3.16 8.89
N LEU A 599 6.61 -4.41 8.51
CA LEU A 599 7.68 -4.77 7.58
C LEU A 599 7.56 -4.00 6.26
N MET A 600 6.36 -3.97 5.68
CA MET A 600 6.10 -3.21 4.45
C MET A 600 6.35 -1.72 4.61
N ALA A 601 5.98 -1.13 5.74
CA ALA A 601 6.20 0.29 6.00
C ALA A 601 7.70 0.61 6.11
N LEU A 602 8.51 -0.30 6.66
CA LEU A 602 9.96 -0.19 6.62
C LEU A 602 10.47 -0.33 5.18
N ALA A 603 9.99 -1.34 4.43
CA ALA A 603 10.45 -1.61 3.07
C ALA A 603 10.18 -0.44 2.10
N THR A 604 9.02 0.22 2.19
CA THR A 604 8.71 1.37 1.33
C THR A 604 9.31 2.67 1.84
N ARG A 605 9.55 2.82 3.15
CA ARG A 605 10.25 3.99 3.71
C ARG A 605 11.74 4.00 3.34
N TYR A 606 12.40 2.85 3.43
CA TYR A 606 13.84 2.69 3.17
C TYR A 606 14.10 2.06 1.82
N ASP A 607 13.17 2.20 0.89
CA ASP A 607 13.23 1.60 -0.44
C ASP A 607 14.54 1.96 -1.14
N GLU A 608 15.35 0.95 -1.45
CA GLU A 608 16.65 1.11 -2.09
C GLU A 608 16.53 1.15 -3.61
N LYS A 609 15.35 0.83 -4.14
CA LYS A 609 15.07 0.76 -5.57
C LYS A 609 13.77 1.49 -5.93
N PRO A 610 13.54 2.74 -5.45
CA PRO A 610 12.31 3.45 -5.73
C PRO A 610 12.11 3.61 -7.24
N GLU A 611 10.90 3.37 -7.71
CA GLU A 611 10.52 3.47 -9.12
C GLU A 611 9.66 4.72 -9.26
N SER A 612 10.18 5.75 -9.92
CA SER A 612 9.37 6.92 -10.28
C SER A 612 8.56 6.60 -11.53
N ILE A 613 7.27 6.92 -11.49
CA ILE A 613 6.34 6.74 -12.58
C ILE A 613 6.29 8.05 -13.35
N GLU A 614 7.26 8.26 -14.23
CA GLU A 614 7.19 9.40 -15.14
C GLU A 614 6.04 9.19 -16.13
N PRO A 615 5.10 10.15 -16.29
CA PRO A 615 4.22 10.12 -17.44
C PRO A 615 5.11 10.17 -18.69
N PRO A 616 5.00 9.21 -19.63
CA PRO A 616 6.00 9.07 -20.70
C PRO A 616 6.04 10.32 -21.60
N VAL A 617 7.08 11.15 -21.45
CA VAL A 617 7.36 12.25 -22.38
C VAL A 617 8.45 11.82 -23.36
N SER A 618 8.04 11.71 -24.62
CA SER A 618 8.85 11.66 -25.84
C SER A 618 9.69 10.40 -26.12
N ILE A 619 9.50 9.86 -27.32
CA ILE A 619 10.57 9.11 -28.00
C ILE A 619 11.72 10.10 -28.20
N PRO A 620 12.96 9.81 -27.75
CA PRO A 620 14.08 10.71 -27.99
C PRO A 620 14.20 10.96 -29.49
N GLY A 621 13.94 12.21 -29.88
CA GLY A 621 13.97 12.61 -31.28
C GLY A 621 15.30 12.21 -31.89
N LYS A 622 15.28 11.38 -32.94
CA LYS A 622 16.47 11.18 -33.78
C LYS A 622 16.93 12.56 -34.22
N ALA A 623 18.19 12.88 -33.90
CA ALA A 623 18.86 14.15 -34.14
C ALA A 623 18.29 14.91 -35.35
N THR A 624 17.83 16.13 -35.11
CA THR A 624 17.47 17.11 -36.14
C THR A 624 18.65 17.28 -37.09
N VAL A 625 18.63 16.59 -38.23
CA VAL A 625 19.52 16.92 -39.34
C VAL A 625 19.06 18.30 -39.82
N ALA A 626 19.89 19.31 -39.57
CA ALA A 626 19.67 20.66 -40.08
C ALA A 626 19.36 20.60 -41.58
N THR A 627 18.10 20.84 -41.94
CA THR A 627 17.69 20.87 -43.35
C THR A 627 18.36 22.08 -44.00
N ARG A 628 19.17 21.82 -45.02
CA ARG A 628 19.84 22.89 -45.78
C ARG A 628 18.76 23.76 -46.44
N ALA A 629 18.90 25.08 -46.36
CA ALA A 629 17.90 26.00 -46.87
C ALA A 629 17.73 25.88 -48.41
N MET A 630 16.47 25.88 -48.87
CA MET A 630 16.12 26.02 -50.29
C MET A 630 15.17 27.21 -50.52
N VAL A 631 15.26 27.78 -51.72
CA VAL A 631 14.42 28.87 -52.21
C VAL A 631 13.52 28.34 -53.32
N VAL A 632 12.23 28.67 -53.24
CA VAL A 632 11.23 28.29 -54.24
C VAL A 632 10.47 29.54 -54.66
N ASN A 633 10.54 29.86 -55.94
CA ASN A 633 9.87 31.01 -56.55
C ASN A 633 8.92 30.52 -57.65
N LEU A 634 7.66 30.92 -57.58
CA LEU A 634 6.66 30.61 -58.59
C LEU A 634 6.24 31.90 -59.28
N GLN A 635 6.46 31.98 -60.60
CA GLN A 635 6.04 33.11 -61.42
C GLN A 635 5.14 32.59 -62.55
N GLY A 636 3.87 32.97 -62.52
CA GLY A 636 2.85 32.33 -63.36
C GLY A 636 2.76 30.83 -63.06
N ARG A 637 2.90 29.99 -64.11
CA ARG A 637 2.96 28.52 -64.00
C ARG A 637 4.38 27.96 -64.11
N VAL A 638 5.40 28.79 -63.91
CA VAL A 638 6.81 28.36 -63.94
C VAL A 638 7.38 28.38 -62.53
N LEU A 639 7.77 27.20 -62.04
CA LEU A 639 8.35 27.00 -60.72
C LEU A 639 9.88 26.96 -60.83
N ALA A 640 10.56 27.92 -60.20
CA ALA A 640 12.01 27.93 -60.05
C ALA A 640 12.40 27.50 -58.63
N VAL A 641 13.30 26.52 -58.53
CA VAL A 641 13.82 26.00 -57.27
C VAL A 641 15.34 26.17 -57.23
N SER A 642 15.86 26.69 -56.13
CA SER A 642 17.29 26.83 -55.89
C SER A 642 17.65 26.22 -54.53
N ALA A 643 18.49 25.19 -54.56
CA ALA A 643 19.03 24.51 -53.38
C ALA A 643 20.56 24.53 -53.47
N ALA A 644 21.17 25.54 -52.84
CA ALA A 644 22.61 25.76 -52.93
C ALA A 644 23.37 24.58 -52.31
N GLY A 645 24.33 24.02 -53.06
CA GLY A 645 25.12 22.86 -52.63
C GLY A 645 24.43 21.50 -52.80
N ALA A 646 23.29 21.42 -53.50
CA ALA A 646 22.72 20.15 -53.95
C ALA A 646 23.55 19.58 -55.12
N LYS A 647 23.72 18.24 -55.14
CA LYS A 647 24.33 17.55 -56.29
C LYS A 647 23.38 17.58 -57.49
N ASP A 648 23.95 17.48 -58.69
CA ASP A 648 23.16 17.33 -59.91
C ASP A 648 22.34 16.04 -59.90
N GLY A 649 21.14 16.09 -60.47
CA GLY A 649 20.22 14.95 -60.53
C GLY A 649 19.33 14.75 -59.31
N VAL A 650 19.46 15.57 -58.25
CA VAL A 650 18.53 15.54 -57.11
C VAL A 650 17.13 15.92 -57.57
N THR A 651 16.13 15.12 -57.18
CA THR A 651 14.75 15.30 -57.64
C THR A 651 14.04 16.42 -56.89
N VAL A 652 13.39 17.30 -57.65
CA VAL A 652 12.40 18.26 -57.17
C VAL A 652 11.02 17.67 -57.44
N THR A 653 10.22 17.50 -56.40
CA THR A 653 8.87 16.93 -56.51
C THR A 653 7.83 17.96 -56.08
N VAL A 654 6.78 18.13 -56.88
CA VAL A 654 5.60 18.91 -56.52
C VAL A 654 4.49 17.94 -56.12
N LEU A 655 3.98 18.11 -54.90
CA LEU A 655 2.99 17.24 -54.27
C LEU A 655 1.69 18.01 -54.01
N GLY A 656 0.55 17.37 -54.26
CA GLY A 656 -0.76 17.81 -53.74
C GLY A 656 -0.81 17.70 -52.22
N LEU A 657 -1.82 18.32 -51.60
CA LEU A 657 -2.03 18.24 -50.15
C LEU A 657 -2.45 16.84 -49.67
N ASP A 658 -2.91 16.00 -50.58
CA ASP A 658 -3.18 14.57 -50.41
C ASP A 658 -1.91 13.70 -50.54
N GLY A 659 -0.75 14.31 -50.79
CA GLY A 659 0.52 13.63 -50.99
C GLY A 659 0.75 13.10 -52.41
N ALA A 660 -0.19 13.29 -53.34
CA ALA A 660 -0.03 12.82 -54.72
C ALA A 660 1.01 13.65 -55.48
N LYS A 661 1.91 12.99 -56.20
CA LYS A 661 2.90 13.65 -57.06
C LYS A 661 2.23 14.22 -58.32
N VAL A 662 2.29 15.54 -58.49
CA VAL A 662 1.66 16.25 -59.61
C VAL A 662 2.66 16.77 -60.64
N ALA A 663 3.92 16.97 -60.25
CA ALA A 663 5.02 17.29 -61.18
C ALA A 663 6.37 16.89 -60.58
N SER A 664 7.40 16.73 -61.42
CA SER A 664 8.79 16.65 -60.96
C SER A 664 9.78 17.18 -61.98
N GLY A 665 10.95 17.57 -61.48
CA GLY A 665 12.12 17.91 -62.25
C GLY A 665 13.37 17.50 -61.48
N THR A 666 14.54 17.82 -62.02
CA THR A 666 15.82 17.52 -61.38
C THR A 666 16.66 18.79 -61.28
N LEU A 667 17.44 18.90 -60.21
CA LEU A 667 18.39 20.00 -60.02
C LEU A 667 19.60 19.80 -60.95
N ASN A 668 20.04 20.90 -61.55
CA ASN A 668 21.31 21.04 -62.26
C ASN A 668 22.01 22.31 -61.74
N ALA A 669 23.26 22.17 -61.31
CA ALA A 669 24.02 23.16 -60.56
C ALA A 669 23.22 23.76 -59.37
N GLY A 670 22.46 22.92 -58.67
CA GLY A 670 21.60 23.32 -57.55
C GLY A 670 20.35 24.11 -57.92
N ARG A 671 19.94 24.14 -59.20
CA ARG A 671 18.74 24.83 -59.67
C ARG A 671 17.85 23.94 -60.54
N ALA A 672 16.54 24.13 -60.46
CA ALA A 672 15.59 23.51 -61.38
C ALA A 672 14.51 24.50 -61.78
N THR A 673 13.97 24.31 -62.99
CA THR A 673 12.79 25.02 -63.47
C THR A 673 11.79 24.02 -63.99
N LEU A 674 10.55 24.09 -63.49
CA LEU A 674 9.47 23.19 -63.86
C LEU A 674 8.29 24.00 -64.42
N GLY A 675 7.75 23.58 -65.56
CA GLY A 675 6.46 24.07 -66.05
C GLY A 675 5.31 23.34 -65.35
N LEU A 676 4.35 24.08 -64.82
CA LEU A 676 3.16 23.57 -64.12
C LEU A 676 1.87 23.80 -64.92
N GLU A 677 1.98 23.91 -66.25
CA GLU A 677 0.86 24.14 -67.18
C GLU A 677 -0.27 23.11 -66.98
N SER A 678 0.08 21.83 -66.81
CA SER A 678 -0.87 20.72 -66.60
C SER A 678 -1.35 20.56 -65.15
N VAL A 679 -0.83 21.34 -64.21
CA VAL A 679 -1.20 21.26 -62.78
C VAL A 679 -2.40 22.18 -62.53
N LYS A 680 -3.41 21.69 -61.81
CA LYS A 680 -4.63 22.48 -61.48
C LYS A 680 -4.27 23.65 -60.55
N SER A 681 -5.01 24.75 -60.60
CA SER A 681 -4.82 25.85 -59.64
C SER A 681 -5.12 25.37 -58.22
N GLY A 682 -4.27 25.70 -57.26
CA GLY A 682 -4.34 25.16 -55.90
C GLY A 682 -3.05 25.32 -55.10
N ALA A 683 -3.08 24.86 -53.84
CA ALA A 683 -1.91 24.86 -52.97
C ALA A 683 -1.14 23.54 -53.10
N TYR A 684 0.18 23.62 -53.22
CA TYR A 684 1.07 22.48 -53.41
C TYR A 684 2.29 22.57 -52.50
N LEU A 685 2.93 21.44 -52.26
CA LEU A 685 4.22 21.33 -51.58
C LEU A 685 5.32 20.99 -52.58
N VAL A 686 6.37 21.79 -52.61
CA VAL A 686 7.60 21.54 -53.38
C VAL A 686 8.61 20.94 -52.43
N LYS A 687 9.01 19.69 -52.68
CA LYS A 687 9.98 18.94 -51.89
C LYS A 687 11.26 18.73 -52.69
N VAL A 688 12.39 18.93 -52.02
CA VAL A 688 13.72 18.56 -52.54
C VAL A 688 14.37 17.65 -51.52
N ASP A 689 14.80 16.46 -51.96
CA ASP A 689 15.37 15.47 -51.05
C ASP A 689 16.63 16.01 -50.38
N GLY A 690 16.64 16.01 -49.04
CA GLY A 690 17.72 16.56 -48.20
C GLY A 690 17.65 18.07 -47.89
N PHE A 691 16.68 18.80 -48.46
CA PHE A 691 16.55 20.27 -48.31
C PHE A 691 15.17 20.73 -47.81
N GLY A 692 14.28 19.79 -47.47
CA GLY A 692 12.96 20.05 -46.86
C GLY A 692 11.84 20.27 -47.88
N ALA A 693 10.75 20.91 -47.45
CA ALA A 693 9.57 21.21 -48.27
C ALA A 693 9.12 22.69 -48.14
N ARG A 694 8.57 23.26 -49.22
CA ARG A 694 8.03 24.63 -49.26
C ARG A 694 6.66 24.65 -49.92
N LYS A 695 5.72 25.40 -49.35
CA LYS A 695 4.38 25.58 -49.91
C LYS A 695 4.40 26.61 -51.03
N VAL A 696 3.71 26.33 -52.13
CA VAL A 696 3.46 27.26 -53.24
C VAL A 696 1.98 27.28 -53.60
N LEU A 697 1.52 28.38 -54.18
CA LEU A 697 0.15 28.55 -54.64
C LEU A 697 0.14 28.75 -56.16
N VAL A 698 -0.26 27.72 -56.90
CA VAL A 698 -0.39 27.79 -58.36
C VAL A 698 -1.73 28.44 -58.67
N ARG A 699 -1.68 29.58 -59.38
CA ARG A 699 -2.87 30.35 -59.79
C ARG A 699 -3.27 30.04 -61.23
#